data_AF-A0A6I7QWL3-F1
#
_entry.id   AF-A0A6I7QWL3-F1
#
_cell.length_a   1.000
_cell.length_b   1.000
_cell.length_c   1.000
_cell.angle_alpha   90.00
_cell.angle_beta   90.00
_cell.angle_gamma   90.00
#
_symmetry.space_group_name_H-M   'P 1'
#
loop_
_entity.id
_entity.type
_entity.pdbx_description
1 polymer ?
#
loop_
_entity_poly.entity_id
_entity_poly.type
_entity_poly.pdbx_seq_one_letter_code
_entity_poly.pdbx_strand_id
1 'polypeptide(L)'
;MYRSFVGLEIHVQLLTQTKIFCGCRAGFGDEPNTNVCPVCMGYPGVLPTLNGEAIEMAYTVARALNCELTPECSFDRKNYFYPDLPKNYQISQYHAPLGRQGYLDLEFRKKKKRVRIHQIHLEEDAGKMIHAGDMSLLDYNRTGTPLLEIVTEPDLEIGEEAEALLQELRRIVRYLGVCDGNMEEGSLRCDANVSVNLEGAGLGSKVEIKNLNSSRFVRKALNFEIERQEEILERGGTVAQETRLWNENRDQSESMRTKESAHDYRYFPEPDLPHFHADAAFLRNVEERQVELPAERRARFQEEWKLSVPQTEFLCDEKETADCFELVLAEEPELDPEMVVTWLAGDVRKQLNRRGWSLTESPLTPPRLAQLLRLLAEGTIHGKIAKQTLELLFEGGRNSSLDPIEIIEEQGWKQIAHRSELEPFILSVIEQHEGAAEQVRQGESKPVGFLMGQVMKATEGRAEPAAAQALLQELLLGAPPAREPRPESRAGSEATAPRRSPRIPTIQVLSFGGAIAGHRREDGLVEPGDLVSLGELFRQDPDLPEQIVFEEIRLGRFLSEEITPADWSALLTRLASTLEERSVQGIVVAHGTDTLAYTAGLVYWFFADTSVPIVLTAGAVPTDEGERGESVANLRRAVQVAAGAEAGIHVVYGGEDFMPVNLRFERIAPSPEGETGSFRTWNPVGLRRRGAALAPTARSVTREVLTAVLESALRRTFVVRVFPGMPGETLIALMDAGIRYFILEIYDTGTANLRETPFSLRKALVRGRERGVSFFCTSQQEGVVDFSGYVTAHELWRNGAIPMGGLTTESAFTRLVAAQVEAALVGAGGSSDSGAGDRGYQSEEEFRERVLHLMT
;
A
#
# COMPACT_ATOMS: atom_id res chain seq x y z
N MET A 1 -32.82 -3.59 -45.13
CA MET A 1 -32.38 -3.47 -43.73
C MET A 1 -30.99 -2.86 -43.78
N TYR A 2 -30.72 -1.85 -42.96
CA TYR A 2 -29.40 -1.23 -42.86
C TYR A 2 -28.59 -1.93 -41.78
N ARG A 3 -27.27 -1.87 -41.92
CA ARG A 3 -26.29 -2.32 -40.93
C ARG A 3 -25.31 -1.18 -40.68
N SER A 4 -25.08 -0.90 -39.41
CA SER A 4 -24.10 0.06 -38.91
C SER A 4 -22.80 -0.65 -38.56
N PHE A 5 -21.70 0.08 -38.74
CA PHE A 5 -20.34 -0.32 -38.40
C PHE A 5 -19.70 0.82 -37.63
N VAL A 6 -19.25 0.53 -36.43
CA VAL A 6 -18.70 1.51 -35.48
C VAL A 6 -17.32 1.06 -35.04
N GLY A 7 -16.34 1.96 -35.16
CA GLY A 7 -14.99 1.80 -34.64
C GLY A 7 -14.61 2.97 -33.75
N LEU A 8 -13.83 2.72 -32.69
CA LEU A 8 -13.44 3.72 -31.72
C LEU A 8 -11.93 3.98 -31.79
N GLU A 9 -11.55 5.24 -31.59
CA GLU A 9 -10.18 5.70 -31.38
C GLU A 9 -10.11 6.21 -29.94
N ILE A 10 -9.48 5.44 -29.06
CA ILE A 10 -9.52 5.65 -27.61
C ILE A 10 -8.13 6.07 -27.15
N HIS A 11 -8.02 7.24 -26.51
CA HIS A 11 -6.76 7.74 -25.99
C HIS A 11 -6.75 7.60 -24.47
N VAL A 12 -5.70 6.96 -23.96
CA VAL A 12 -5.49 6.66 -22.54
C VAL A 12 -4.23 7.40 -22.09
N GLN A 13 -4.39 8.39 -21.22
CA GLN A 13 -3.28 9.11 -20.61
C GLN A 13 -2.63 8.21 -19.55
N LEU A 14 -1.34 7.93 -19.68
CA LEU A 14 -0.63 7.03 -18.77
C LEU A 14 -0.23 7.75 -17.47
N LEU A 15 -0.34 7.05 -16.33
CA LEU A 15 -0.02 7.54 -14.98
C LEU A 15 1.49 7.46 -14.66
N THR A 16 2.34 7.96 -15.55
CA THR A 16 3.78 8.02 -15.30
C THR A 16 4.14 9.23 -14.45
N GLN A 17 5.29 9.17 -13.77
CA GLN A 17 5.78 10.34 -13.02
C GLN A 17 6.29 11.46 -13.95
N THR A 18 6.98 11.06 -15.03
CA THR A 18 7.58 11.96 -16.01
C THR A 18 6.96 11.82 -17.39
N LYS A 19 7.12 12.87 -18.21
CA LYS A 19 6.63 12.94 -19.60
C LYS A 19 7.27 11.87 -20.49
N ILE A 20 6.68 11.60 -21.66
CA ILE A 20 7.11 10.50 -22.54
C ILE A 20 8.50 10.73 -23.13
N PHE A 21 8.88 11.98 -23.39
CA PHE A 21 10.11 12.33 -24.10
C PHE A 21 11.04 13.27 -23.32
N CYS A 22 10.72 13.60 -22.06
CA CYS A 22 11.54 14.47 -21.21
C CYS A 22 11.29 14.25 -19.70
N GLY A 23 12.15 14.80 -18.85
CA GLY A 23 12.07 14.63 -17.39
C GLY A 23 11.06 15.53 -16.65
N CYS A 24 10.17 16.24 -17.33
CA CYS A 24 9.14 17.05 -16.68
C CYS A 24 8.06 16.16 -16.05
N ARG A 25 7.42 16.68 -14.99
CA ARG A 25 6.25 16.03 -14.36
C ARG A 25 5.11 15.84 -15.37
N ALA A 26 4.47 14.68 -15.34
CA ALA A 26 3.30 14.33 -16.17
C ALA A 26 1.96 14.44 -15.41
N GLY A 27 1.80 15.47 -14.56
CA GLY A 27 0.63 15.70 -13.72
C GLY A 27 -0.28 16.84 -14.21
N PHE A 28 -1.50 16.89 -13.66
CA PHE A 28 -2.51 17.93 -13.91
C PHE A 28 -2.70 18.83 -12.68
N GLY A 29 -3.35 19.99 -12.89
CA GLY A 29 -3.80 20.88 -11.80
C GLY A 29 -2.79 21.91 -11.30
N ASP A 30 -1.53 21.85 -11.75
CA ASP A 30 -0.51 22.84 -11.43
C ASP A 30 -0.73 24.18 -12.19
N GLU A 31 -0.07 25.25 -11.75
CA GLU A 31 -0.13 26.57 -12.40
C GLU A 31 0.29 26.48 -13.88
N PRO A 32 -0.36 27.20 -14.83
CA PRO A 32 -0.05 27.09 -16.25
C PRO A 32 1.44 27.29 -16.58
N ASN A 33 1.96 26.42 -17.44
CA ASN A 33 3.35 26.46 -17.93
C ASN A 33 4.45 26.32 -16.85
N THR A 34 4.20 25.63 -15.73
CA THR A 34 5.24 25.28 -14.73
C THR A 34 5.87 23.90 -14.94
N ASN A 35 5.16 22.99 -15.63
CA ASN A 35 5.60 21.62 -15.90
C ASN A 35 6.21 21.48 -17.31
N VAL A 36 7.07 22.41 -17.69
CA VAL A 36 7.65 22.52 -19.04
C VAL A 36 9.17 22.57 -19.04
N CYS A 37 9.79 22.19 -20.15
CA CYS A 37 11.23 22.29 -20.38
C CYS A 37 11.51 22.54 -21.87
N PRO A 38 12.77 22.86 -22.24
CA PRO A 38 13.12 23.09 -23.64
C PRO A 38 12.71 21.95 -24.60
N VAL A 39 12.74 20.69 -24.14
CA VAL A 39 12.40 19.52 -24.97
C VAL A 39 10.92 19.50 -25.34
N CYS A 40 10.01 19.51 -24.34
CA CYS A 40 8.57 19.48 -24.63
C CYS A 40 8.08 20.78 -25.28
N MET A 41 8.79 21.89 -25.07
CA MET A 41 8.55 23.17 -25.73
C MET A 41 9.16 23.28 -27.14
N GLY A 42 9.88 22.25 -27.63
CA GLY A 42 10.43 22.23 -28.98
C GLY A 42 11.48 23.31 -29.27
N TYR A 43 12.32 23.67 -28.29
CA TYR A 43 13.37 24.67 -28.48
C TYR A 43 14.42 24.20 -29.50
N PRO A 44 15.10 25.11 -30.21
CA PRO A 44 16.14 24.71 -31.16
C PRO A 44 17.27 23.93 -30.49
N GLY A 45 17.60 22.75 -31.05
CA GLY A 45 18.73 21.91 -30.61
C GLY A 45 18.40 20.89 -29.52
N VAL A 46 17.14 20.74 -29.12
CA VAL A 46 16.70 19.73 -28.14
C VAL A 46 16.45 18.38 -28.80
N LEU A 47 16.56 17.30 -28.03
CA LEU A 47 16.27 15.93 -28.48
C LEU A 47 15.33 15.23 -27.49
N PRO A 48 14.39 14.40 -27.99
CA PRO A 48 13.52 13.56 -27.15
C PRO A 48 14.29 12.40 -26.51
N THR A 49 13.82 11.90 -25.36
CA THR A 49 14.32 10.66 -24.74
C THR A 49 13.15 9.85 -24.20
N LEU A 50 12.95 8.65 -24.75
CA LEU A 50 11.83 7.78 -24.42
C LEU A 50 11.80 7.39 -22.94
N ASN A 51 10.62 7.52 -22.32
CA ASN A 51 10.33 7.07 -20.97
C ASN A 51 10.12 5.55 -20.92
N GLY A 52 10.96 4.86 -20.14
CA GLY A 52 10.89 3.40 -19.95
C GLY A 52 9.59 2.91 -19.28
N GLU A 53 9.07 3.67 -18.31
CA GLU A 53 7.82 3.35 -17.63
C GLU A 53 6.62 3.47 -18.60
N ALA A 54 6.61 4.52 -19.43
CA ALA A 54 5.54 4.74 -20.40
C ALA A 54 5.44 3.60 -21.42
N ILE A 55 6.58 3.14 -21.97
CA ILE A 55 6.56 2.04 -22.93
C ILE A 55 6.20 0.70 -22.27
N GLU A 56 6.64 0.48 -21.04
CA GLU A 56 6.27 -0.73 -20.30
C GLU A 56 4.77 -0.81 -19.97
N MET A 57 4.17 0.30 -19.50
CA MET A 57 2.72 0.41 -19.31
C MET A 57 1.96 0.17 -20.62
N ALA A 58 2.47 0.71 -21.74
CA ALA A 58 1.86 0.54 -23.05
C ALA A 58 1.86 -0.93 -23.52
N TYR A 59 2.98 -1.64 -23.37
CA TYR A 59 3.06 -3.08 -23.66
C TYR A 59 2.16 -3.90 -22.72
N THR A 60 2.05 -3.49 -21.46
CA THR A 60 1.16 -4.14 -20.47
C THR A 60 -0.30 -4.05 -20.92
N VAL A 61 -0.76 -2.88 -21.37
CA VAL A 61 -2.12 -2.72 -21.93
C VAL A 61 -2.29 -3.53 -23.21
N ALA A 62 -1.32 -3.50 -24.12
CA ALA A 62 -1.42 -4.26 -25.37
C ALA A 62 -1.53 -5.76 -25.12
N ARG A 63 -0.77 -6.28 -24.16
CA ARG A 63 -0.84 -7.67 -23.74
C ARG A 63 -2.18 -8.02 -23.10
N ALA A 64 -2.71 -7.17 -22.21
CA ALA A 64 -4.03 -7.33 -21.60
C ALA A 64 -5.18 -7.30 -22.63
N LEU A 65 -5.01 -6.58 -23.73
CA LEU A 65 -5.93 -6.54 -24.87
C LEU A 65 -5.63 -7.62 -25.93
N ASN A 66 -4.89 -8.66 -25.55
CA ASN A 66 -4.56 -9.82 -26.38
C ASN A 66 -3.88 -9.47 -27.71
N CYS A 67 -3.17 -8.34 -27.79
CA CYS A 67 -2.48 -7.93 -29.01
C CYS A 67 -1.22 -8.77 -29.26
N GLU A 68 -0.90 -8.93 -30.54
CA GLU A 68 0.43 -9.35 -30.98
C GLU A 68 1.40 -8.19 -30.72
N LEU A 69 2.34 -8.40 -29.81
CA LEU A 69 3.34 -7.41 -29.43
C LEU A 69 4.44 -7.34 -30.50
N THR A 70 4.78 -6.12 -30.93
CA THR A 70 5.83 -5.89 -31.92
C THR A 70 7.20 -5.92 -31.23
N PRO A 71 8.13 -6.83 -31.58
CA PRO A 71 9.43 -6.92 -30.90
C PRO A 71 10.35 -5.71 -31.12
N GLU A 72 10.18 -5.02 -32.24
CA GLU A 72 10.93 -3.83 -32.62
C GLU A 72 9.94 -2.76 -33.08
N CYS A 73 9.78 -1.71 -32.28
CA CYS A 73 8.88 -0.60 -32.58
C CYS A 73 9.67 0.70 -32.82
N SER A 74 9.09 1.57 -33.64
CA SER A 74 9.69 2.85 -34.02
C SER A 74 8.71 3.98 -33.77
N PHE A 75 9.23 5.20 -33.59
CA PHE A 75 8.43 6.40 -33.52
C PHE A 75 8.47 7.14 -34.86
N ASP A 76 7.40 7.87 -35.15
CA ASP A 76 7.18 8.63 -36.37
C ASP A 76 6.73 10.05 -36.02
N ARG A 77 7.03 11.02 -36.89
CA ARG A 77 6.53 12.38 -36.76
C ARG A 77 5.21 12.54 -37.52
N LYS A 78 4.13 12.83 -36.79
CA LYS A 78 2.85 13.29 -37.34
C LYS A 78 2.88 14.81 -37.47
N ASN A 79 3.08 15.33 -38.67
CA ASN A 79 3.33 16.76 -38.89
C ASN A 79 2.03 17.55 -39.05
N TYR A 80 1.75 18.48 -38.13
CA TYR A 80 0.67 19.45 -38.25
C TYR A 80 0.95 20.70 -37.40
N PHE A 81 0.48 21.85 -37.88
CA PHE A 81 0.66 23.13 -37.23
C PHE A 81 -0.58 23.46 -36.41
N TYR A 82 -0.41 23.52 -35.09
CA TYR A 82 -1.46 23.97 -34.18
C TYR A 82 -0.82 24.62 -32.93
N PRO A 83 -1.40 25.70 -32.37
CA PRO A 83 -0.74 26.46 -31.30
C PRO A 83 -0.42 25.68 -30.02
N ASP A 84 -1.17 24.63 -29.72
CA ASP A 84 -0.95 23.77 -28.54
C ASP A 84 0.16 22.73 -28.73
N LEU A 85 0.72 22.62 -29.94
CA LEU A 85 1.79 21.69 -30.30
C LEU A 85 3.06 22.46 -30.69
N PRO A 86 3.94 22.78 -29.74
CA PRO A 86 5.05 23.71 -29.97
C PRO A 86 6.08 23.20 -30.99
N LYS A 87 6.24 21.87 -31.12
CA LYS A 87 7.14 21.26 -32.11
C LYS A 87 6.62 21.33 -33.55
N ASN A 88 5.32 21.60 -33.75
CA ASN A 88 4.62 21.48 -35.04
C ASN A 88 4.65 20.07 -35.66
N TYR A 89 5.02 19.07 -34.85
CA TYR A 89 4.84 17.66 -35.11
C TYR A 89 4.65 16.94 -33.78
N GLN A 90 3.80 15.93 -33.79
CA GLN A 90 3.55 15.05 -32.65
C GLN A 90 4.37 13.79 -32.89
N ILE A 91 5.18 13.39 -31.92
CA ILE A 91 5.84 12.09 -31.96
C ILE A 91 4.78 11.02 -31.61
N SER A 92 4.55 10.09 -32.52
CA SER A 92 3.55 9.01 -32.44
C SER A 92 4.14 7.73 -33.06
N GLN A 93 3.36 6.69 -33.32
CA GLN A 93 3.80 5.53 -34.10
C GLN A 93 2.80 5.23 -35.21
N TYR A 94 3.30 5.04 -36.42
CA TYR A 94 2.48 4.75 -37.59
C TYR A 94 2.93 3.47 -38.28
N HIS A 95 4.24 3.34 -38.55
CA HIS A 95 4.75 2.19 -39.31
C HIS A 95 4.91 0.93 -38.46
N ALA A 96 5.42 1.07 -37.23
CA ALA A 96 5.69 -0.03 -36.30
C ALA A 96 5.10 0.28 -34.91
N PRO A 97 3.77 0.25 -34.76
CA PRO A 97 3.09 0.39 -33.47
C PRO A 97 3.46 -0.77 -32.55
N LEU A 98 3.40 -0.56 -31.24
CA LEU A 98 3.82 -1.55 -30.25
C LEU A 98 2.92 -2.80 -30.18
N GLY A 99 1.64 -2.71 -30.60
CA GLY A 99 0.71 -3.84 -30.59
C GLY A 99 -0.27 -3.82 -31.75
N ARG A 100 -0.64 -5.01 -32.27
CA ARG A 100 -1.60 -5.19 -33.37
C ARG A 100 -2.51 -6.40 -33.16
N GLN A 101 -3.62 -6.45 -33.90
CA GLN A 101 -4.49 -7.64 -34.01
C GLN A 101 -4.97 -8.21 -32.68
N GLY A 102 -5.25 -7.34 -31.70
CA GLY A 102 -5.79 -7.76 -30.42
C GLY A 102 -7.29 -7.98 -30.45
N TYR A 103 -7.85 -8.23 -29.27
CA TYR A 103 -9.29 -8.30 -29.07
C TYR A 103 -9.68 -8.12 -27.61
N LEU A 104 -10.92 -7.66 -27.43
CA LEU A 104 -11.61 -7.61 -26.14
C LEU A 104 -12.96 -8.32 -26.26
N ASP A 105 -13.21 -9.27 -25.38
CA ASP A 105 -14.50 -9.96 -25.28
C ASP A 105 -15.44 -9.17 -24.36
N LEU A 106 -16.60 -8.80 -24.90
CA LEU A 106 -17.65 -8.08 -24.19
C LEU A 106 -18.85 -8.98 -23.93
N GLU A 107 -19.44 -8.87 -22.75
CA GLU A 107 -20.76 -9.42 -22.49
C GLU A 107 -21.81 -8.33 -22.68
N PHE A 108 -22.61 -8.46 -23.74
CA PHE A 108 -23.67 -7.51 -24.04
C PHE A 108 -25.00 -8.25 -24.20
N ARG A 109 -26.02 -7.87 -23.41
CA ARG A 109 -27.35 -8.52 -23.38
C ARG A 109 -27.26 -10.06 -23.26
N LYS A 110 -26.36 -10.55 -22.38
CA LYS A 110 -26.08 -11.99 -22.16
C LYS A 110 -25.49 -12.73 -23.37
N LYS A 111 -24.93 -12.00 -24.34
CA LYS A 111 -24.18 -12.57 -25.47
C LYS A 111 -22.74 -12.10 -25.38
N LYS A 112 -21.81 -13.04 -25.55
CA LYS A 112 -20.40 -12.70 -25.74
C LYS A 112 -20.21 -12.17 -27.16
N LYS A 113 -19.64 -10.98 -27.28
CA LYS A 113 -19.25 -10.36 -28.54
C LYS A 113 -17.77 -10.02 -28.46
N ARG A 114 -17.00 -10.50 -29.44
CA ARG A 114 -15.59 -10.15 -29.57
C ARG A 114 -15.46 -8.87 -30.40
N VAL A 115 -14.77 -7.89 -29.86
CA VAL A 115 -14.40 -6.66 -30.58
C VAL A 115 -12.90 -6.70 -30.83
N ARG A 116 -12.49 -6.65 -32.10
CA ARG A 116 -11.08 -6.71 -32.46
C ARG A 116 -10.42 -5.35 -32.27
N ILE A 117 -9.16 -5.38 -31.83
CA ILE A 117 -8.28 -4.22 -31.73
C ILE A 117 -7.39 -4.22 -32.95
N HIS A 118 -7.45 -3.14 -33.73
CA HIS A 118 -6.63 -2.98 -34.93
C HIS A 118 -5.16 -2.80 -34.55
N GLN A 119 -4.90 -1.80 -33.72
CA GLN A 119 -3.57 -1.47 -33.24
C GLN A 119 -3.61 -0.68 -31.94
N ILE A 120 -2.46 -0.66 -31.27
CA ILE A 120 -2.18 0.15 -30.10
C ILE A 120 -0.83 0.83 -30.33
N HIS A 121 -0.77 2.15 -30.16
CA HIS A 121 0.46 2.91 -30.32
C HIS A 121 0.62 3.98 -29.26
N LEU A 122 1.87 4.33 -28.99
CA LEU A 122 2.24 5.34 -28.01
C LEU A 122 2.52 6.68 -28.70
N GLU A 123 2.03 7.77 -28.14
CA GLU A 123 2.25 9.13 -28.61
C GLU A 123 2.37 10.12 -27.46
N GLU A 124 2.74 11.36 -27.79
CA GLU A 124 2.70 12.48 -26.85
C GLU A 124 1.41 13.27 -26.97
N ASP A 125 0.88 13.75 -25.85
CA ASP A 125 -0.27 14.66 -25.88
C ASP A 125 0.15 16.11 -26.21
N ALA A 126 -0.81 16.87 -26.75
CA ALA A 126 -0.68 18.29 -27.00
C ALA A 126 -1.03 19.13 -25.76
N GLY A 127 -0.70 20.42 -25.82
CA GLY A 127 -1.08 21.39 -24.79
C GLY A 127 -2.59 21.60 -24.69
N LYS A 128 -3.01 22.47 -23.78
CA LYS A 128 -4.40 22.91 -23.64
C LYS A 128 -4.53 24.33 -24.19
N MET A 129 -5.56 24.55 -25.00
CA MET A 129 -5.93 25.87 -25.50
C MET A 129 -7.24 26.32 -24.82
N ILE A 130 -7.23 27.52 -24.27
CA ILE A 130 -8.38 28.12 -23.58
C ILE A 130 -8.77 29.39 -24.32
N HIS A 131 -9.98 29.42 -24.88
CA HIS A 131 -10.49 30.60 -25.58
C HIS A 131 -10.98 31.64 -24.57
N ALA A 132 -10.43 32.85 -24.63
CA ALA A 132 -10.75 33.97 -23.76
C ALA A 132 -11.03 35.22 -24.61
N GLY A 133 -12.29 35.38 -25.03
CA GLY A 133 -12.69 36.49 -25.91
C GLY A 133 -12.13 36.31 -27.32
N ASP A 134 -11.36 37.29 -27.79
CA ASP A 134 -10.73 37.34 -29.11
C ASP A 134 -9.31 36.73 -29.14
N MET A 135 -8.84 36.19 -28.02
CA MET A 135 -7.55 35.51 -27.91
C MET A 135 -7.67 34.09 -27.36
N SER A 136 -6.65 33.28 -27.63
CA SER A 136 -6.47 31.97 -27.03
C SER A 136 -5.29 31.99 -26.08
N LEU A 137 -5.47 31.45 -24.88
CA LEU A 137 -4.43 31.22 -23.89
C LEU A 137 -3.92 29.79 -24.04
N LEU A 138 -2.60 29.61 -23.92
CA LEU A 138 -1.93 28.33 -24.14
C LEU A 138 -1.29 27.86 -22.83
N ASP A 139 -1.64 26.64 -22.44
CA ASP A 139 -1.05 25.93 -21.31
C ASP A 139 -0.37 24.65 -21.80
N TYR A 140 0.96 24.64 -21.74
CA TYR A 140 1.80 23.54 -22.21
C TYR A 140 2.15 22.53 -21.11
N ASN A 141 1.55 22.63 -19.92
CA ASN A 141 1.75 21.63 -18.86
C ASN A 141 1.46 20.21 -19.34
N ARG A 142 0.45 20.02 -20.20
CA ARG A 142 0.08 18.71 -20.77
C ARG A 142 0.94 18.28 -21.97
N THR A 143 1.66 19.19 -22.62
CA THR A 143 2.46 18.85 -23.81
C THR A 143 3.56 17.87 -23.45
N GLY A 144 3.60 16.72 -24.14
CA GLY A 144 4.57 15.67 -23.87
C GLY A 144 4.11 14.64 -22.83
N THR A 145 2.88 14.73 -22.31
CA THR A 145 2.33 13.67 -21.45
C THR A 145 2.17 12.37 -22.26
N PRO A 146 2.52 11.19 -21.73
CA PRO A 146 2.39 9.95 -22.47
C PRO A 146 0.92 9.60 -22.72
N LEU A 147 0.62 9.28 -23.97
CA LEU A 147 -0.72 8.97 -24.43
C LEU A 147 -0.69 7.67 -25.22
N LEU A 148 -1.51 6.71 -24.82
CA LEU A 148 -1.69 5.45 -25.54
C LEU A 148 -2.97 5.54 -26.36
N GLU A 149 -2.86 5.37 -27.68
CA GLU A 149 -4.01 5.31 -28.57
C GLU A 149 -4.35 3.84 -28.87
N ILE A 150 -5.60 3.47 -28.69
CA ILE A 150 -6.16 2.14 -28.94
C ILE A 150 -7.22 2.30 -30.03
N VAL A 151 -6.99 1.66 -31.17
CA VAL A 151 -7.87 1.73 -32.33
C VAL A 151 -8.58 0.40 -32.49
N THR A 152 -9.92 0.40 -32.53
CA THR A 152 -10.70 -0.81 -32.75
C THR A 152 -10.97 -1.06 -34.23
N GLU A 153 -11.19 -2.31 -34.58
CA GLU A 153 -11.89 -2.64 -35.82
C GLU A 153 -13.36 -2.18 -35.73
N PRO A 154 -14.04 -1.97 -36.87
CA PRO A 154 -15.42 -1.49 -36.89
C PRO A 154 -16.44 -2.62 -36.64
N ASP A 155 -16.27 -3.34 -35.52
CA ASP A 155 -17.06 -4.53 -35.14
C ASP A 155 -18.32 -4.19 -34.33
N LEU A 156 -18.44 -2.95 -33.84
CA LEU A 156 -19.60 -2.47 -33.07
C LEU A 156 -20.72 -2.06 -34.01
N GLU A 157 -21.97 -2.21 -33.59
CA GLU A 157 -23.14 -1.91 -34.41
C GLU A 157 -24.00 -0.79 -33.79
N ILE A 158 -24.06 -0.67 -32.47
CA ILE A 158 -24.90 0.33 -31.80
C ILE A 158 -24.13 1.05 -30.69
N GLY A 159 -24.61 2.23 -30.30
CA GLY A 159 -23.98 3.04 -29.27
C GLY A 159 -23.88 2.35 -27.92
N GLU A 160 -24.83 1.47 -27.57
CA GLU A 160 -24.80 0.72 -26.31
C GLU A 160 -23.64 -0.27 -26.24
N GLU A 161 -23.25 -0.86 -27.37
CA GLU A 161 -22.07 -1.74 -27.42
C GLU A 161 -20.78 -0.93 -27.25
N ALA A 162 -20.72 0.27 -27.85
CA ALA A 162 -19.59 1.19 -27.68
C ALA A 162 -19.43 1.68 -26.23
N GLU A 163 -20.54 2.00 -25.57
CA GLU A 163 -20.55 2.36 -24.14
C GLU A 163 -20.05 1.20 -23.28
N ALA A 164 -20.50 -0.04 -23.54
CA ALA A 164 -20.04 -1.22 -22.83
C ALA A 164 -18.54 -1.49 -23.04
N LEU A 165 -18.05 -1.35 -24.29
CA LEU A 165 -16.62 -1.48 -24.61
C LEU A 165 -15.78 -0.47 -23.82
N LEU A 166 -16.18 0.81 -23.83
CA LEU A 166 -15.46 1.88 -23.12
C LEU A 166 -15.44 1.65 -21.62
N GLN A 167 -16.53 1.16 -21.04
CA GLN A 167 -16.58 0.84 -19.62
C GLN A 167 -15.68 -0.35 -19.25
N GLU A 168 -15.65 -1.41 -20.05
CA GLU A 168 -14.72 -2.53 -19.80
C GLU A 168 -13.26 -2.11 -19.98
N LEU A 169 -12.95 -1.37 -21.04
CA LEU A 169 -11.59 -0.85 -21.24
C LEU A 169 -11.17 0.07 -20.08
N ARG A 170 -12.07 0.94 -19.62
CA ARG A 170 -11.85 1.79 -18.45
C ARG A 170 -11.53 0.95 -17.20
N ARG A 171 -12.25 -0.15 -16.97
CA ARG A 171 -11.95 -1.07 -15.84
C ARG A 171 -10.57 -1.70 -16.00
N ILE A 172 -10.24 -2.19 -17.20
CA ILE A 172 -8.94 -2.84 -17.49
C ILE A 172 -7.79 -1.89 -17.20
N VAL A 173 -7.80 -0.67 -17.74
CA VAL A 173 -6.68 0.28 -17.55
C VAL A 173 -6.51 0.73 -16.10
N ARG A 174 -7.61 0.76 -15.32
CA ARG A 174 -7.59 1.03 -13.88
C ARG A 174 -7.06 -0.16 -13.07
N TYR A 175 -7.47 -1.38 -13.43
CA TYR A 175 -6.96 -2.62 -12.80
C TYR A 175 -5.46 -2.79 -13.01
N LEU A 176 -4.97 -2.46 -14.20
CA LEU A 176 -3.54 -2.46 -14.52
C LEU A 176 -2.77 -1.31 -13.84
N GLY A 177 -3.46 -0.34 -13.25
CA GLY A 177 -2.85 0.83 -12.60
C GLY A 177 -2.19 1.81 -13.57
N VAL A 178 -2.54 1.77 -14.87
CA VAL A 178 -1.89 2.60 -15.90
C VAL A 178 -2.64 3.90 -16.20
N CYS A 179 -3.92 3.99 -15.86
CA CYS A 179 -4.78 5.17 -16.08
C CYS A 179 -5.87 5.26 -15.00
N ASP A 180 -6.24 6.46 -14.58
CA ASP A 180 -7.37 6.68 -13.64
C ASP A 180 -8.75 6.51 -14.31
N GLY A 181 -8.79 6.51 -15.64
CA GLY A 181 -9.98 6.29 -16.45
C GLY A 181 -11.02 7.42 -16.40
N ASN A 182 -10.66 8.62 -15.94
CA ASN A 182 -11.56 9.76 -15.85
C ASN A 182 -11.78 10.45 -17.22
N MET A 183 -12.96 10.27 -17.81
CA MET A 183 -13.30 10.94 -19.08
C MET A 183 -13.57 12.44 -18.93
N GLU A 184 -14.04 12.89 -17.76
CA GLU A 184 -14.35 14.31 -17.51
C GLU A 184 -13.08 15.14 -17.38
N GLU A 185 -12.05 14.59 -16.72
CA GLU A 185 -10.72 15.21 -16.59
C GLU A 185 -9.87 15.01 -17.86
N GLY A 186 -10.32 14.17 -18.80
CA GLY A 186 -9.70 13.96 -20.10
C GLY A 186 -8.55 12.96 -20.12
N SER A 187 -8.36 12.18 -19.05
CA SER A 187 -7.37 11.09 -19.01
C SER A 187 -7.79 9.91 -19.88
N LEU A 188 -9.10 9.72 -20.11
CA LEU A 188 -9.65 8.79 -21.09
C LEU A 188 -10.50 9.55 -22.11
N ARG A 189 -10.08 9.56 -23.38
CA ARG A 189 -10.79 10.25 -24.47
C ARG A 189 -11.21 9.24 -25.53
N CYS A 190 -12.31 9.52 -26.23
CA CYS A 190 -12.76 8.68 -27.34
C CYS A 190 -13.26 9.55 -28.50
N ASP A 191 -12.75 9.28 -29.69
CA ASP A 191 -13.36 9.67 -30.95
C ASP A 191 -14.06 8.45 -31.55
N ALA A 192 -15.22 8.67 -32.17
CA ALA A 192 -16.06 7.58 -32.67
C ALA A 192 -16.23 7.68 -34.20
N ASN A 193 -16.01 6.57 -34.89
CA ASN A 193 -16.19 6.44 -36.32
C ASN A 193 -17.43 5.60 -36.60
N VAL A 194 -18.33 6.09 -37.44
CA VAL A 194 -19.57 5.38 -37.79
C VAL A 194 -19.81 5.38 -39.30
N SER A 195 -20.25 4.24 -39.79
CA SER A 195 -20.61 4.02 -41.18
C SER A 195 -21.86 3.14 -41.25
N VAL A 196 -22.88 3.58 -41.97
CA VAL A 196 -24.11 2.80 -42.20
C VAL A 196 -24.19 2.42 -43.67
N ASN A 197 -24.58 1.17 -43.94
CA ASN A 197 -24.79 0.69 -45.30
C ASN A 197 -25.90 -0.37 -45.37
N LEU A 198 -26.30 -0.77 -46.57
CA LEU A 198 -27.19 -1.91 -46.77
C LEU A 198 -26.56 -3.19 -46.22
N GLU A 199 -27.38 -4.01 -45.57
CA GLU A 199 -26.93 -5.29 -45.03
C GLU A 199 -26.28 -6.16 -46.13
N GLY A 200 -25.07 -6.66 -45.86
CA GLY A 200 -24.27 -7.43 -46.82
C GLY A 200 -23.43 -6.62 -47.81
N ALA A 201 -23.58 -5.29 -47.89
CA ALA A 201 -22.85 -4.43 -48.83
C ALA A 201 -21.48 -3.93 -48.30
N GLY A 202 -21.10 -4.27 -47.07
CA GLY A 202 -19.84 -3.83 -46.45
C GLY A 202 -19.90 -2.38 -45.93
N LEU A 203 -18.74 -1.76 -45.71
CA LEU A 203 -18.64 -0.39 -45.17
C LEU A 203 -19.18 0.66 -46.17
N GLY A 204 -19.98 1.61 -45.68
CA GLY A 204 -20.39 2.82 -46.39
C GLY A 204 -19.45 4.00 -46.12
N SER A 205 -19.93 5.23 -46.35
CA SER A 205 -19.16 6.45 -46.03
C SER A 205 -18.93 6.60 -44.53
N LYS A 206 -17.69 6.87 -44.12
CA LYS A 206 -17.31 7.09 -42.72
C LYS A 206 -17.62 8.52 -42.28
N VAL A 207 -18.29 8.67 -41.15
CA VAL A 207 -18.36 9.92 -40.38
C VAL A 207 -17.58 9.74 -39.08
N GLU A 208 -16.76 10.74 -38.74
CA GLU A 208 -15.98 10.79 -37.50
C GLU A 208 -16.65 11.80 -36.57
N ILE A 209 -16.93 11.40 -35.33
CA ILE A 209 -17.53 12.23 -34.29
C ILE A 209 -16.46 12.50 -33.23
N LYS A 210 -16.21 13.79 -32.97
CA LYS A 210 -15.27 14.27 -31.95
C LYS A 210 -16.00 14.93 -30.77
N ASN A 211 -15.25 15.23 -29.71
CA ASN A 211 -15.71 15.90 -28.48
C ASN A 211 -16.71 15.05 -27.67
N LEU A 212 -16.35 13.79 -27.40
CA LEU A 212 -17.16 12.85 -26.64
C LEU A 212 -16.60 12.65 -25.23
N ASN A 213 -16.95 13.56 -24.32
CA ASN A 213 -16.37 13.64 -22.97
C ASN A 213 -16.95 12.63 -21.96
N SER A 214 -17.88 11.75 -22.37
CA SER A 214 -18.38 10.65 -21.53
C SER A 214 -18.84 9.47 -22.37
N SER A 215 -18.82 8.26 -21.80
CA SER A 215 -19.32 7.05 -22.46
C SER A 215 -20.81 7.16 -22.83
N ARG A 216 -21.60 7.86 -22.01
CA ARG A 216 -22.99 8.19 -22.31
C ARG A 216 -23.12 9.06 -23.56
N PHE A 217 -22.24 10.04 -23.73
CA PHE A 217 -22.22 10.90 -24.92
C PHE A 217 -21.77 10.13 -26.17
N VAL A 218 -20.81 9.21 -26.04
CA VAL A 218 -20.44 8.30 -27.13
C VAL A 218 -21.67 7.52 -27.61
N ARG A 219 -22.43 6.88 -26.70
CA ARG A 219 -23.66 6.18 -27.07
C ARG A 219 -24.65 7.10 -27.79
N LYS A 220 -24.98 8.24 -27.19
CA LYS A 220 -25.98 9.16 -27.75
C LYS A 220 -25.57 9.66 -29.14
N ALA A 221 -24.30 10.05 -29.29
CA ALA A 221 -23.78 10.58 -30.55
C ALA A 221 -23.78 9.53 -31.65
N LEU A 222 -23.39 8.30 -31.33
CA LEU A 222 -23.44 7.17 -32.27
C LEU A 222 -24.87 6.88 -32.70
N ASN A 223 -25.81 6.74 -31.76
CA ASN A 223 -27.19 6.43 -32.10
C ASN A 223 -27.83 7.54 -32.95
N PHE A 224 -27.59 8.81 -32.61
CA PHE A 224 -28.04 9.95 -33.41
C PHE A 224 -27.46 9.91 -34.83
N GLU A 225 -26.16 9.63 -34.96
CA GLU A 225 -25.51 9.61 -36.27
C GLU A 225 -25.90 8.39 -37.12
N ILE A 226 -26.16 7.24 -36.50
CA ILE A 226 -26.72 6.05 -37.17
C ILE A 226 -28.09 6.40 -37.75
N GLU A 227 -29.01 6.93 -36.94
CA GLU A 227 -30.36 7.33 -37.38
C GLU A 227 -30.29 8.37 -38.51
N ARG A 228 -29.41 9.37 -38.38
CA ARG A 228 -29.18 10.38 -39.43
C ARG A 228 -28.71 9.75 -40.73
N GLN A 229 -27.74 8.84 -40.70
CA GLN A 229 -27.24 8.19 -41.90
C GLN A 229 -28.30 7.29 -42.56
N GLU A 230 -29.08 6.57 -41.76
CA GLU A 230 -30.22 5.78 -42.22
C GLU A 230 -31.24 6.67 -42.95
N GLU A 231 -31.66 7.79 -42.35
CA GLU A 231 -32.60 8.73 -42.98
C GLU A 231 -32.10 9.27 -44.33
N ILE A 232 -30.79 9.57 -44.44
CA ILE A 232 -30.19 10.04 -45.69
C ILE A 232 -30.26 8.95 -46.76
N LEU A 233 -29.90 7.71 -46.40
CA LEU A 233 -29.91 6.57 -47.32
C LEU A 233 -31.33 6.17 -47.73
N GLU A 234 -32.30 6.23 -46.81
CA GLU A 234 -33.72 5.95 -47.09
C GLU A 234 -34.32 6.93 -48.09
N ARG A 235 -33.89 8.19 -48.05
CA ARG A 235 -34.28 9.23 -49.01
C ARG A 235 -33.53 9.14 -50.35
N GLY A 236 -32.68 8.12 -50.53
CA GLY A 236 -31.86 7.92 -51.73
C GLY A 236 -30.68 8.89 -51.84
N GLY A 237 -30.29 9.54 -50.73
CA GLY A 237 -29.12 10.40 -50.65
C GLY A 237 -27.83 9.63 -50.41
N THR A 238 -26.71 10.35 -50.37
CA THR A 238 -25.37 9.82 -50.07
C THR A 238 -24.82 10.47 -48.82
N VAL A 239 -24.33 9.67 -47.86
CA VAL A 239 -23.65 10.17 -46.66
C VAL A 239 -22.30 10.76 -47.08
N ALA A 240 -22.07 12.04 -46.76
CA ALA A 240 -20.80 12.71 -46.98
C ALA A 240 -19.77 12.30 -45.91
N GLN A 241 -18.51 12.13 -46.31
CA GLN A 241 -17.43 11.90 -45.37
C GLN A 241 -17.03 13.25 -44.73
N GLU A 242 -17.28 13.38 -43.43
CA GLU A 242 -17.08 14.62 -42.67
C GLU A 242 -16.65 14.32 -41.24
N THR A 243 -16.02 15.32 -40.60
CA THR A 243 -15.80 15.30 -39.14
C THR A 243 -16.89 16.16 -38.51
N ARG A 244 -17.60 15.59 -37.54
CA ARG A 244 -18.70 16.24 -36.80
C ARG A 244 -18.33 16.38 -35.33
N LEU A 245 -18.87 17.40 -34.69
CA LEU A 245 -18.74 17.64 -33.25
C LEU A 245 -20.06 17.29 -32.55
N TRP A 246 -19.97 16.62 -31.41
CA TRP A 246 -21.14 16.41 -30.57
C TRP A 246 -21.45 17.67 -29.74
N ASN A 247 -22.69 18.16 -29.83
CA ASN A 247 -23.22 19.25 -29.02
C ASN A 247 -24.10 18.68 -27.90
N GLU A 248 -23.56 18.61 -26.69
CA GLU A 248 -24.24 18.05 -25.52
C GLU A 248 -25.50 18.80 -25.10
N ASN A 249 -25.57 20.13 -25.34
CA ASN A 249 -26.72 20.95 -24.96
C ASN A 249 -27.94 20.71 -25.87
N ARG A 250 -27.68 20.25 -27.09
CA ARG A 250 -28.72 20.03 -28.11
C ARG A 250 -28.96 18.55 -28.41
N ASP A 251 -28.15 17.65 -27.84
CA ASP A 251 -28.09 16.22 -28.15
C ASP A 251 -28.04 15.97 -29.68
N GLN A 252 -27.17 16.71 -30.39
CA GLN A 252 -27.05 16.66 -31.86
C GLN A 252 -25.58 16.70 -32.30
N SER A 253 -25.27 16.02 -33.42
CA SER A 253 -23.99 16.19 -34.11
C SER A 253 -24.05 17.38 -35.06
N GLU A 254 -23.02 18.24 -35.07
CA GLU A 254 -22.90 19.41 -35.95
C GLU A 254 -21.69 19.23 -36.88
N SER A 255 -21.83 19.58 -38.17
CA SER A 255 -20.71 19.45 -39.12
C SER A 255 -19.64 20.50 -38.80
N MET A 256 -18.39 20.05 -38.61
CA MET A 256 -17.27 20.94 -38.36
C MET A 256 -16.50 21.24 -39.65
N ARG A 257 -16.21 20.19 -40.43
CA ARG A 257 -15.46 20.29 -41.69
C ARG A 257 -15.83 19.14 -42.64
N THR A 258 -15.98 19.46 -43.91
CA THR A 258 -16.03 18.47 -45.00
C THR A 258 -14.61 18.08 -45.41
N LYS A 259 -14.38 16.78 -45.64
CA LYS A 259 -13.05 16.21 -45.94
C LYS A 259 -12.62 16.48 -47.40
N GLU A 260 -12.69 17.72 -47.87
CA GLU A 260 -12.22 18.09 -49.23
C GLU A 260 -10.67 18.02 -49.37
N SER A 261 -9.96 17.82 -48.27
CA SER A 261 -8.53 17.48 -48.26
C SER A 261 -8.27 16.48 -47.14
N ALA A 262 -7.90 15.24 -47.49
CA ALA A 262 -7.25 14.37 -46.52
C ALA A 262 -6.01 15.10 -46.01
N HIS A 263 -5.93 15.37 -44.70
CA HIS A 263 -4.75 16.03 -44.14
C HIS A 263 -3.55 15.10 -44.34
N ASP A 264 -2.65 15.48 -45.24
CA ASP A 264 -1.37 14.82 -45.39
C ASP A 264 -0.49 15.20 -44.20
N TYR A 265 -0.56 14.37 -43.15
CA TYR A 265 0.27 14.49 -41.96
C TYR A 265 1.76 14.20 -42.22
N ARG A 266 2.12 13.79 -43.45
CA ARG A 266 3.49 13.53 -43.88
C ARG A 266 4.26 12.70 -42.85
N TYR A 267 3.71 11.55 -42.47
CA TYR A 267 4.38 10.65 -41.53
C TYR A 267 5.74 10.23 -42.07
N PHE A 268 6.76 10.31 -41.22
CA PHE A 268 8.08 9.74 -41.47
C PHE A 268 8.74 9.35 -40.15
N PRO A 269 9.69 8.40 -40.14
CA PRO A 269 10.36 7.94 -38.93
C PRO A 269 11.03 9.10 -38.17
N GLU A 270 10.90 9.11 -36.85
CA GLU A 270 11.55 10.07 -35.95
C GLU A 270 13.06 9.79 -35.89
N PRO A 271 13.93 10.57 -36.57
CA PRO A 271 15.36 10.28 -36.62
C PRO A 271 16.07 10.48 -35.28
N ASP A 272 15.47 11.24 -34.36
CA ASP A 272 16.08 11.57 -33.07
C ASP A 272 15.89 10.45 -32.03
N LEU A 273 15.02 9.46 -32.31
CA LEU A 273 14.80 8.30 -31.46
C LEU A 273 15.25 7.01 -32.17
N PRO A 274 16.13 6.20 -31.56
CA PRO A 274 16.43 4.88 -32.09
C PRO A 274 15.19 3.98 -31.99
N HIS A 275 15.20 2.88 -32.74
CA HIS A 275 14.19 1.83 -32.59
C HIS A 275 14.25 1.25 -31.18
N PHE A 276 13.08 0.99 -30.62
CA PHE A 276 12.96 0.31 -29.34
C PHE A 276 12.83 -1.19 -29.58
N HIS A 277 13.71 -1.97 -28.95
CA HIS A 277 13.69 -3.42 -29.00
C HIS A 277 13.17 -3.98 -27.67
N ALA A 278 12.02 -4.65 -27.71
CA ALA A 278 11.46 -5.38 -26.58
C ALA A 278 12.22 -6.71 -26.41
N ASP A 279 13.29 -6.69 -25.63
CA ASP A 279 14.05 -7.91 -25.34
C ASP A 279 13.30 -8.86 -24.40
N ALA A 280 13.82 -10.07 -24.22
CA ALA A 280 13.17 -11.08 -23.39
C ALA A 280 13.08 -10.68 -21.91
N ALA A 281 13.97 -9.82 -21.41
CA ALA A 281 13.89 -9.35 -20.02
C ALA A 281 12.75 -8.33 -19.87
N PHE A 282 12.64 -7.39 -20.80
CA PHE A 282 11.55 -6.43 -20.88
C PHE A 282 10.19 -7.12 -21.00
N LEU A 283 10.07 -8.11 -21.89
CA LEU A 283 8.81 -8.87 -22.05
C LEU A 283 8.45 -9.66 -20.79
N ARG A 284 9.42 -10.20 -20.05
CA ARG A 284 9.12 -10.84 -18.74
C ARG A 284 8.56 -9.83 -17.74
N ASN A 285 9.15 -8.63 -17.64
CA ASN A 285 8.64 -7.60 -16.74
C ASN A 285 7.20 -7.17 -17.11
N VAL A 286 6.88 -7.13 -18.41
CA VAL A 286 5.51 -6.86 -18.89
C VAL A 286 4.54 -7.96 -18.47
N GLU A 287 4.96 -9.23 -18.49
CA GLU A 287 4.13 -10.35 -18.02
C GLU A 287 3.97 -10.34 -16.50
N GLU A 288 5.04 -10.02 -15.75
CA GLU A 288 5.00 -9.90 -14.27
C GLU A 288 4.11 -8.74 -13.80
N ARG A 289 3.94 -7.70 -14.62
CA ARG A 289 3.02 -6.59 -14.37
C ARG A 289 1.56 -6.90 -14.70
N GLN A 290 1.27 -8.00 -15.39
CA GLN A 290 -0.13 -8.39 -15.62
C GLN A 290 -0.81 -8.69 -14.29
N VAL A 291 -2.08 -8.31 -14.20
CA VAL A 291 -2.95 -8.70 -13.09
C VAL A 291 -4.12 -9.49 -13.64
N GLU A 292 -4.78 -10.27 -12.79
CA GLU A 292 -6.03 -10.91 -13.16
C GLU A 292 -7.07 -9.85 -13.56
N LEU A 293 -7.54 -9.91 -14.81
CA LEU A 293 -8.41 -8.89 -15.36
C LEU A 293 -9.83 -8.98 -14.77
N PRO A 294 -10.61 -7.88 -14.78
CA PRO A 294 -11.95 -7.86 -14.18
C PRO A 294 -12.87 -9.00 -14.66
N ALA A 295 -12.85 -9.32 -15.96
CA ALA A 295 -13.71 -10.38 -16.52
C ALA A 295 -13.30 -11.78 -16.07
N GLU A 296 -11.99 -12.04 -15.96
CA GLU A 296 -11.43 -13.31 -15.48
C GLU A 296 -11.73 -13.48 -14.00
N ARG A 297 -11.50 -12.43 -13.21
CA ARG A 297 -11.79 -12.40 -11.78
C ARG A 297 -13.28 -12.61 -11.49
N ARG A 298 -14.18 -11.99 -12.26
CA ARG A 298 -15.63 -12.26 -12.17
C ARG A 298 -15.96 -13.73 -12.43
N ALA A 299 -15.36 -14.32 -13.46
CA ALA A 299 -15.60 -15.72 -13.81
C ALA A 299 -15.12 -16.66 -12.68
N ARG A 300 -13.93 -16.40 -12.14
CA ARG A 300 -13.38 -17.14 -11.00
C ARG A 300 -14.25 -17.00 -9.75
N PHE A 301 -14.73 -15.80 -9.43
CA PHE A 301 -15.57 -15.56 -8.25
C PHE A 301 -16.91 -16.31 -8.35
N GLN A 302 -17.49 -16.40 -9.56
CA GLN A 302 -18.70 -17.21 -9.81
C GLN A 302 -18.41 -18.72 -9.71
N GLU A 303 -17.23 -19.16 -10.14
CA GLU A 303 -16.85 -20.57 -10.13
C GLU A 303 -16.47 -21.06 -8.72
N GLU A 304 -15.58 -20.36 -8.03
CA GLU A 304 -15.01 -20.75 -6.74
C GLU A 304 -16.00 -20.52 -5.59
N TRP A 305 -16.61 -19.32 -5.51
CA TRP A 305 -17.47 -18.93 -4.38
C TRP A 305 -18.96 -18.94 -4.69
N LYS A 306 -19.36 -19.35 -5.90
CA LYS A 306 -20.77 -19.45 -6.33
C LYS A 306 -21.57 -18.16 -6.22
N LEU A 307 -20.89 -17.02 -6.22
CA LEU A 307 -21.51 -15.70 -6.20
C LEU A 307 -22.32 -15.44 -7.47
N SER A 308 -23.40 -14.68 -7.35
CA SER A 308 -24.23 -14.31 -8.49
C SER A 308 -23.55 -13.29 -9.41
N VAL A 309 -24.03 -13.18 -10.66
CA VAL A 309 -23.51 -12.20 -11.64
C VAL A 309 -23.52 -10.77 -11.07
N PRO A 310 -24.63 -10.25 -10.50
CA PRO A 310 -24.62 -8.88 -9.93
C PRO A 310 -23.62 -8.67 -8.79
N GLN A 311 -23.36 -9.69 -7.98
CA GLN A 311 -22.38 -9.62 -6.89
C GLN A 311 -20.96 -9.56 -7.42
N THR A 312 -20.62 -10.40 -8.40
CA THR A 312 -19.29 -10.37 -9.02
C THR A 312 -19.08 -9.11 -9.86
N GLU A 313 -20.11 -8.60 -10.54
CA GLU A 313 -20.07 -7.28 -11.19
C GLU A 313 -19.77 -6.17 -10.18
N PHE A 314 -20.42 -6.15 -9.02
CA PHE A 314 -20.14 -5.18 -7.97
C PHE A 314 -18.72 -5.29 -7.41
N LEU A 315 -18.29 -6.50 -7.04
CA LEU A 315 -16.98 -6.73 -6.42
C LEU A 315 -15.84 -6.37 -7.37
N CYS A 316 -15.97 -6.76 -8.64
CA CYS A 316 -14.93 -6.59 -9.65
C CYS A 316 -15.08 -5.33 -10.51
N ASP A 317 -15.90 -4.36 -10.09
CA ASP A 317 -15.96 -3.04 -10.75
C ASP A 317 -14.73 -2.18 -10.39
N GLU A 318 -14.24 -2.33 -9.17
CA GLU A 318 -13.07 -1.64 -8.62
C GLU A 318 -12.08 -2.67 -8.06
N LYS A 319 -10.79 -2.55 -8.42
CA LYS A 319 -9.76 -3.51 -8.03
C LYS A 319 -9.65 -3.62 -6.52
N GLU A 320 -9.71 -2.49 -5.83
CA GLU A 320 -9.60 -2.37 -4.38
C GLU A 320 -10.73 -3.10 -3.66
N THR A 321 -11.93 -3.11 -4.25
CA THR A 321 -13.09 -3.83 -3.67
C THR A 321 -12.91 -5.33 -3.81
N ALA A 322 -12.47 -5.80 -4.98
CA ALA A 322 -12.17 -7.22 -5.21
C ALA A 322 -11.00 -7.69 -4.34
N ASP A 323 -9.93 -6.89 -4.22
CA ASP A 323 -8.78 -7.19 -3.36
C ASP A 323 -9.20 -7.28 -1.89
N CYS A 324 -10.00 -6.33 -1.41
CA CYS A 324 -10.51 -6.35 -0.05
C CYS A 324 -11.34 -7.61 0.23
N PHE A 325 -12.22 -7.99 -0.70
CA PHE A 325 -13.02 -9.20 -0.57
C PHE A 325 -12.16 -10.47 -0.44
N GLU A 326 -11.16 -10.63 -1.32
CA GLU A 326 -10.27 -11.80 -1.27
C GLU A 326 -9.38 -11.80 -0.03
N LEU A 327 -8.85 -10.64 0.37
CA LEU A 327 -8.04 -10.51 1.57
C LEU A 327 -8.84 -10.81 2.85
N VAL A 328 -10.12 -10.43 2.91
CA VAL A 328 -11.01 -10.79 4.03
C VAL A 328 -11.17 -12.31 4.13
N LEU A 329 -11.40 -12.99 3.00
CA LEU A 329 -11.53 -14.45 2.97
C LEU A 329 -10.20 -15.19 3.19
N ALA A 330 -9.07 -14.57 2.83
CA ALA A 330 -7.75 -15.12 3.12
C ALA A 330 -7.41 -15.03 4.61
N GLU A 331 -7.78 -13.92 5.27
CA GLU A 331 -7.59 -13.71 6.70
C GLU A 331 -8.51 -14.59 7.55
N GLU A 332 -9.76 -14.77 7.14
CA GLU A 332 -10.76 -15.56 7.86
C GLU A 332 -11.48 -16.54 6.90
N PRO A 333 -10.86 -17.70 6.57
CA PRO A 333 -11.36 -18.64 5.57
C PRO A 333 -12.71 -19.30 5.91
N GLU A 334 -13.13 -19.23 7.17
CA GLU A 334 -14.40 -19.79 7.65
C GLU A 334 -15.59 -18.85 7.38
N LEU A 335 -15.35 -17.59 6.99
CA LEU A 335 -16.42 -16.66 6.67
C LEU A 335 -17.15 -17.08 5.39
N ASP A 336 -18.47 -16.97 5.42
CA ASP A 336 -19.30 -17.15 4.23
C ASP A 336 -19.03 -16.01 3.21
N PRO A 337 -18.55 -16.32 1.99
CA PRO A 337 -18.35 -15.32 0.93
C PRO A 337 -19.59 -14.44 0.67
N GLU A 338 -20.79 -15.03 0.79
CA GLU A 338 -22.06 -14.30 0.63
C GLU A 338 -22.26 -13.22 1.69
N MET A 339 -21.82 -13.48 2.92
CA MET A 339 -21.86 -12.50 3.99
C MET A 339 -20.90 -11.34 3.69
N VAL A 340 -19.68 -11.63 3.24
CA VAL A 340 -18.67 -10.60 2.95
C VAL A 340 -19.15 -9.65 1.84
N VAL A 341 -19.64 -10.19 0.71
CA VAL A 341 -20.15 -9.35 -0.39
C VAL A 341 -21.38 -8.54 0.03
N THR A 342 -22.27 -9.11 0.85
CA THR A 342 -23.45 -8.41 1.37
C THR A 342 -23.06 -7.19 2.20
N TRP A 343 -22.04 -7.33 3.05
CA TRP A 343 -21.55 -6.21 3.86
C TRP A 343 -20.82 -5.16 3.04
N LEU A 344 -19.97 -5.58 2.08
CA LEU A 344 -19.30 -4.66 1.16
C LEU A 344 -20.29 -3.86 0.32
N ALA A 345 -21.28 -4.52 -0.28
CA ALA A 345 -22.31 -3.90 -1.13
C ALA A 345 -23.33 -3.08 -0.34
N GLY A 346 -23.58 -3.44 0.92
CA GLY A 346 -24.55 -2.80 1.79
C GLY A 346 -23.93 -1.74 2.69
N ASP A 347 -23.60 -2.13 3.91
CA ASP A 347 -23.26 -1.20 4.99
C ASP A 347 -21.92 -0.47 4.75
N VAL A 348 -20.90 -1.14 4.20
CA VAL A 348 -19.62 -0.49 3.88
C VAL A 348 -19.80 0.56 2.77
N ARG A 349 -20.42 0.19 1.63
CA ARG A 349 -20.71 1.13 0.54
C ARG A 349 -21.54 2.32 1.01
N LYS A 350 -22.48 2.11 1.93
CA LYS A 350 -23.27 3.19 2.55
C LYS A 350 -22.40 4.16 3.34
N GLN A 351 -21.45 3.68 4.14
CA GLN A 351 -20.54 4.56 4.90
C GLN A 351 -19.61 5.37 3.98
N LEU A 352 -19.08 4.72 2.94
CA LEU A 352 -18.24 5.35 1.92
C LEU A 352 -18.99 6.46 1.19
N ASN A 353 -20.18 6.15 0.65
CA ASN A 353 -21.01 7.11 -0.08
C ASN A 353 -21.43 8.30 0.80
N ARG A 354 -21.78 8.07 2.08
CA ARG A 354 -22.18 9.14 3.01
C ARG A 354 -21.07 10.17 3.23
N ARG A 355 -19.80 9.75 3.11
CA ARG A 355 -18.63 10.59 3.37
C ARG A 355 -17.89 11.01 2.10
N GLY A 356 -18.23 10.44 0.94
CA GLY A 356 -17.52 10.67 -0.32
C GLY A 356 -16.08 10.14 -0.27
N TRP A 357 -15.84 9.01 0.40
CA TRP A 357 -14.52 8.38 0.50
C TRP A 357 -14.44 7.16 -0.40
N SER A 358 -13.25 6.87 -0.94
CA SER A 358 -12.95 5.56 -1.50
C SER A 358 -12.69 4.53 -0.41
N LEU A 359 -12.67 3.23 -0.76
CA LEU A 359 -12.34 2.17 0.19
C LEU A 359 -10.90 2.33 0.72
N THR A 360 -9.96 2.73 -0.14
CA THR A 360 -8.55 2.98 0.21
C THR A 360 -8.33 4.22 1.08
N GLU A 361 -9.23 5.21 0.99
CA GLU A 361 -9.21 6.38 1.87
C GLU A 361 -9.92 6.13 3.22
N SER A 362 -10.61 4.99 3.36
CA SER A 362 -11.40 4.68 4.54
C SER A 362 -10.55 4.03 5.63
N PRO A 363 -10.93 4.17 6.92
CA PRO A 363 -10.24 3.48 8.02
C PRO A 363 -10.51 1.95 8.03
N LEU A 364 -11.36 1.45 7.13
CA LEU A 364 -11.72 0.04 7.06
C LEU A 364 -10.70 -0.72 6.22
N THR A 365 -9.80 -1.43 6.90
CA THR A 365 -8.85 -2.36 6.27
C THR A 365 -9.47 -3.76 6.13
N PRO A 366 -8.98 -4.62 5.20
CA PRO A 366 -9.46 -5.99 5.09
C PRO A 366 -9.40 -6.78 6.41
N PRO A 367 -8.33 -6.71 7.23
CA PRO A 367 -8.30 -7.38 8.53
C PRO A 367 -9.36 -6.87 9.52
N ARG A 368 -9.67 -5.56 9.53
CA ARG A 368 -10.72 -4.99 10.39
C ARG A 368 -12.11 -5.47 9.95
N LEU A 369 -12.36 -5.51 8.65
CA LEU A 369 -13.62 -6.05 8.14
C LEU A 369 -13.73 -7.55 8.46
N ALA A 370 -12.67 -8.32 8.27
CA ALA A 370 -12.63 -9.74 8.60
C ALA A 370 -12.91 -9.99 10.09
N GLN A 371 -12.25 -9.24 10.99
CA GLN A 371 -12.48 -9.30 12.43
C GLN A 371 -13.94 -8.98 12.80
N LEU A 372 -14.51 -7.91 12.24
CA LEU A 372 -15.90 -7.53 12.50
C LEU A 372 -16.88 -8.62 12.05
N LEU A 373 -16.66 -9.20 10.87
CA LEU A 373 -17.50 -10.25 10.31
C LEU A 373 -17.34 -11.57 11.06
N ARG A 374 -16.15 -11.90 11.56
CA ARG A 374 -15.94 -13.07 12.42
C ARG A 374 -16.71 -12.95 13.72
N LEU A 375 -16.62 -11.81 14.41
CA LEU A 375 -17.37 -11.57 15.65
C LEU A 375 -18.89 -11.69 15.43
N LEU A 376 -19.38 -11.29 14.25
CA LEU A 376 -20.77 -11.45 13.85
C LEU A 376 -21.12 -12.92 13.56
N ALA A 377 -20.27 -13.66 12.85
CA ALA A 377 -20.48 -15.07 12.52
C ALA A 377 -20.45 -15.98 13.76
N GLU A 378 -19.55 -15.71 14.71
CA GLU A 378 -19.45 -16.42 16.00
C GLU A 378 -20.63 -16.11 16.94
N GLY A 379 -21.43 -15.08 16.64
CA GLY A 379 -22.52 -14.63 17.51
C GLY A 379 -22.06 -13.88 18.76
N THR A 380 -20.80 -13.43 18.79
CA THR A 380 -20.25 -12.57 19.86
C THR A 380 -20.91 -11.19 19.85
N ILE A 381 -21.30 -10.72 18.66
CA ILE A 381 -22.14 -9.55 18.44
C ILE A 381 -23.26 -9.88 17.44
N HIS A 382 -24.36 -9.15 17.52
CA HIS A 382 -25.44 -9.23 16.53
C HIS A 382 -25.39 -8.07 15.53
N GLY A 383 -26.07 -8.20 14.39
CA GLY A 383 -25.94 -7.27 13.26
C GLY A 383 -26.12 -5.77 13.56
N LYS A 384 -26.96 -5.39 14.55
CA LYS A 384 -27.09 -3.98 14.96
C LYS A 384 -25.81 -3.43 15.59
N ILE A 385 -25.16 -4.18 16.49
CA ILE A 385 -23.89 -3.80 17.10
C ILE A 385 -22.81 -3.75 16.02
N ALA A 386 -22.75 -4.74 15.13
CA ALA A 386 -21.78 -4.73 14.04
C ALA A 386 -21.88 -3.47 13.15
N LYS A 387 -23.10 -3.01 12.85
CA LYS A 387 -23.32 -1.75 12.10
C LYS A 387 -22.90 -0.51 12.90
N GLN A 388 -23.14 -0.50 14.20
CA GLN A 388 -22.72 0.61 15.09
C GLN A 388 -21.19 0.66 15.22
N THR A 389 -20.54 -0.50 15.36
CA THR A 389 -19.08 -0.62 15.35
C THR A 389 -18.51 -0.10 14.03
N LEU A 390 -19.10 -0.49 12.89
CA LEU A 390 -18.72 0.04 11.58
C LEU A 390 -18.91 1.56 11.49
N GLU A 391 -20.00 2.12 12.02
CA GLU A 391 -20.21 3.56 12.05
C GLU A 391 -19.14 4.29 12.87
N LEU A 392 -18.82 3.78 14.07
CA LEU A 392 -17.78 4.34 14.94
C LEU A 392 -16.39 4.29 14.31
N LEU A 393 -16.04 3.19 13.63
CA LEU A 393 -14.80 3.08 12.86
C LEU A 393 -14.67 4.24 11.86
N PHE A 394 -15.74 4.55 11.14
CA PHE A 394 -15.77 5.64 10.16
C PHE A 394 -15.91 7.04 10.78
N GLU A 395 -16.39 7.17 12.02
CA GLU A 395 -16.44 8.43 12.76
C GLU A 395 -15.07 8.86 13.27
N GLY A 396 -14.17 7.91 13.55
CA GLY A 396 -12.77 8.18 13.91
C GLY A 396 -11.94 8.85 12.80
N GLY A 397 -12.51 9.09 11.62
CA GLY A 397 -11.83 9.71 10.49
C GLY A 397 -11.02 8.72 9.64
N ARG A 398 -10.37 9.23 8.58
CA ARG A 398 -9.54 8.41 7.66
C ARG A 398 -8.36 7.73 8.36
N ASN A 399 -7.86 8.33 9.45
CA ASN A 399 -6.71 7.84 10.21
C ASN A 399 -7.13 7.14 11.51
N SER A 400 -8.36 6.63 11.61
CA SER A 400 -8.79 5.91 12.80
C SER A 400 -7.92 4.68 13.02
N SER A 401 -7.31 4.60 14.20
CA SER A 401 -6.53 3.44 14.66
C SER A 401 -7.38 2.41 15.41
N LEU A 402 -8.66 2.69 15.64
CA LEU A 402 -9.55 1.83 16.43
C LEU A 402 -9.81 0.52 15.70
N ASP A 403 -9.69 -0.60 16.41
CA ASP A 403 -10.08 -1.89 15.90
C ASP A 403 -11.53 -2.26 16.32
N PRO A 404 -12.26 -3.04 15.51
CA PRO A 404 -13.63 -3.44 15.83
C PRO A 404 -13.77 -4.06 17.22
N ILE A 405 -12.81 -4.89 17.63
CA ILE A 405 -12.83 -5.55 18.94
C ILE A 405 -12.67 -4.54 20.09
N GLU A 406 -11.78 -3.56 19.95
CA GLU A 406 -11.55 -2.53 20.97
C GLU A 406 -12.81 -1.68 21.15
N ILE A 407 -13.46 -1.27 20.06
CA ILE A 407 -14.73 -0.53 20.10
C ILE A 407 -15.80 -1.34 20.85
N ILE A 408 -15.90 -2.64 20.57
CA ILE A 408 -16.90 -3.50 21.22
C ILE A 408 -16.59 -3.66 22.71
N GLU A 409 -15.33 -3.79 23.09
CA GLU A 409 -14.91 -3.95 24.48
C GLU A 409 -15.05 -2.66 25.30
N GLU A 410 -14.62 -1.51 24.76
CA GLU A 410 -14.76 -0.20 25.40
C GLU A 410 -16.22 0.18 25.62
N GLN A 411 -17.09 -0.14 24.65
CA GLN A 411 -18.52 0.12 24.75
C GLN A 411 -19.27 -0.96 25.56
N GLY A 412 -18.60 -2.03 25.99
CA GLY A 412 -19.20 -3.14 26.73
C GLY A 412 -20.28 -3.88 25.94
N TRP A 413 -20.17 -3.91 24.61
CA TRP A 413 -21.18 -4.42 23.67
C TRP A 413 -21.15 -5.94 23.45
N LYS A 414 -20.50 -6.70 24.33
CA LYS A 414 -20.58 -8.17 24.33
C LYS A 414 -22.03 -8.61 24.52
N GLN A 415 -22.45 -9.55 23.69
CA GLN A 415 -23.84 -10.00 23.63
C GLN A 415 -24.23 -10.81 24.88
N ILE A 416 -25.43 -10.52 25.40
CA ILE A 416 -26.02 -11.21 26.56
C ILE A 416 -27.01 -12.25 26.04
N ALA A 417 -26.64 -13.52 26.12
CA ALA A 417 -27.47 -14.65 25.67
C ALA A 417 -27.93 -15.59 26.80
N HIS A 418 -27.26 -15.58 27.96
CA HIS A 418 -27.59 -16.50 29.05
C HIS A 418 -28.83 -16.05 29.84
N ARG A 419 -29.70 -17.02 30.15
CA ARG A 419 -30.94 -16.81 30.94
C ARG A 419 -30.67 -16.06 32.25
N SER A 420 -29.63 -16.45 32.98
CA SER A 420 -29.27 -15.84 34.27
C SER A 420 -28.99 -14.34 34.20
N GLU A 421 -28.54 -13.86 33.04
CA GLU A 421 -28.24 -12.44 32.81
C GLU A 421 -29.42 -11.70 32.18
N LEU A 422 -30.21 -12.36 31.32
CA LEU A 422 -31.39 -11.76 30.66
C LEU A 422 -32.61 -11.65 31.59
N GLU A 423 -32.83 -12.64 32.45
CA GLU A 423 -34.03 -12.76 33.29
C GLU A 423 -34.25 -11.53 34.21
N PRO A 424 -33.22 -10.97 34.88
CA PRO A 424 -33.41 -9.76 35.69
C PRO A 424 -33.88 -8.54 34.90
N PHE A 425 -33.35 -8.33 33.68
CA PHE A 425 -33.78 -7.20 32.83
C PHE A 425 -35.20 -7.39 32.34
N ILE A 426 -35.56 -8.62 31.94
CA ILE A 426 -36.90 -8.93 31.45
C ILE A 426 -37.95 -8.78 32.55
N LEU A 427 -37.67 -9.26 33.77
CA LEU A 427 -38.56 -9.09 34.92
C LEU A 427 -38.77 -7.61 35.26
N SER A 428 -37.69 -6.81 35.25
CA SER A 428 -37.77 -5.36 35.46
C SER A 428 -38.64 -4.66 34.42
N VAL A 429 -38.52 -5.05 33.14
CA VAL A 429 -39.37 -4.51 32.06
C VAL A 429 -40.83 -4.92 32.24
N ILE A 430 -41.10 -6.15 32.67
CA ILE A 430 -42.46 -6.63 32.95
C ILE A 430 -43.09 -5.84 34.11
N GLU A 431 -42.34 -5.59 35.19
CA GLU A 431 -42.81 -4.78 36.32
C GLU A 431 -43.09 -3.33 35.92
N GLN A 432 -42.18 -2.71 35.16
CA GLN A 432 -42.33 -1.31 34.72
C GLN A 432 -43.47 -1.11 33.70
N HIS A 433 -43.85 -2.18 33.00
CA HIS A 433 -44.86 -2.15 31.93
C HIS A 433 -45.95 -3.20 32.13
N GLU A 434 -46.44 -3.32 33.37
CA GLU A 434 -47.41 -4.33 33.80
C GLU A 434 -48.69 -4.36 32.92
N GLY A 435 -49.18 -3.18 32.50
CA GLY A 435 -50.36 -3.09 31.62
C GLY A 435 -50.13 -3.72 30.24
N ALA A 436 -48.93 -3.61 29.67
CA ALA A 436 -48.59 -4.26 28.39
C ALA A 436 -48.34 -5.76 28.58
N ALA A 437 -47.75 -6.16 29.70
CA ALA A 437 -47.56 -7.57 30.07
C ALA A 437 -48.90 -8.30 30.21
N GLU A 438 -49.90 -7.66 30.82
CA GLU A 438 -51.24 -8.24 31.01
C GLU A 438 -51.99 -8.40 29.68
N GLN A 439 -51.83 -7.47 28.74
CA GLN A 439 -52.37 -7.61 27.38
C GLN A 439 -51.74 -8.81 26.64
N VAL A 440 -50.43 -9.04 26.79
CA VAL A 440 -49.77 -10.23 26.22
C VAL A 440 -50.31 -11.52 26.86
N ARG A 441 -50.52 -11.54 28.19
CA ARG A 441 -51.14 -12.68 28.90
C ARG A 441 -52.55 -12.99 28.42
N GLN A 442 -53.29 -11.98 28.00
CA GLN A 442 -54.65 -12.11 27.43
C GLN A 442 -54.65 -12.53 25.95
N GLY A 443 -53.47 -12.71 25.33
CA GLY A 443 -53.31 -13.23 23.98
C GLY A 443 -53.11 -12.16 22.89
N GLU A 444 -52.87 -10.90 23.25
CA GLU A 444 -52.57 -9.86 22.26
C GLU A 444 -51.10 -9.90 21.80
N SER A 445 -50.88 -9.93 20.49
CA SER A 445 -49.54 -10.06 19.89
C SER A 445 -48.79 -8.73 19.70
N LYS A 446 -49.51 -7.61 19.56
CA LYS A 446 -48.92 -6.27 19.35
C LYS A 446 -48.00 -5.81 20.50
N PRO A 447 -48.36 -5.98 21.78
CA PRO A 447 -47.55 -5.50 22.90
C PRO A 447 -46.22 -6.27 23.07
N VAL A 448 -46.08 -7.46 22.48
CA VAL A 448 -44.83 -8.25 22.51
C VAL A 448 -43.68 -7.47 21.86
N GLY A 449 -43.91 -6.84 20.71
CA GLY A 449 -42.89 -6.04 20.03
C GLY A 449 -42.49 -4.79 20.83
N PHE A 450 -43.44 -4.20 21.56
CA PHE A 450 -43.17 -3.07 22.46
C PHE A 450 -42.30 -3.50 23.66
N LEU A 451 -42.67 -4.60 24.33
CA LEU A 451 -41.90 -5.13 25.46
C LEU A 451 -40.51 -5.57 25.03
N MET A 452 -40.38 -6.21 23.85
CA MET A 452 -39.07 -6.54 23.28
C MET A 452 -38.24 -5.27 23.03
N GLY A 453 -38.86 -4.20 22.52
CA GLY A 453 -38.20 -2.89 22.40
C GLY A 453 -37.69 -2.34 23.74
N GLN A 454 -38.45 -2.52 24.83
CA GLN A 454 -38.02 -2.11 26.18
C GLN A 454 -36.91 -3.00 26.74
N VAL A 455 -36.95 -4.33 26.50
CA VAL A 455 -35.86 -5.25 26.87
C VAL A 455 -34.57 -4.90 26.14
N MET A 456 -34.64 -4.61 24.84
CA MET A 456 -33.49 -4.15 24.08
C MET A 456 -32.99 -2.79 24.61
N LYS A 457 -33.88 -1.90 25.06
CA LYS A 457 -33.47 -0.62 25.66
C LYS A 457 -32.80 -0.80 27.02
N ALA A 458 -33.36 -1.64 27.89
CA ALA A 458 -32.84 -1.91 29.23
C ALA A 458 -31.47 -2.62 29.20
N THR A 459 -31.20 -3.39 28.15
CA THR A 459 -29.91 -4.05 27.92
C THR A 459 -28.96 -3.23 27.04
N GLU A 460 -29.33 -2.00 26.68
CA GLU A 460 -28.57 -1.12 25.77
C GLU A 460 -28.30 -1.75 24.39
N GLY A 461 -29.16 -2.67 23.98
CA GLY A 461 -29.07 -3.39 22.73
C GLY A 461 -28.09 -4.56 22.75
N ARG A 462 -27.72 -5.06 23.93
CA ARG A 462 -26.81 -6.21 24.08
C ARG A 462 -27.51 -7.56 24.13
N ALA A 463 -28.82 -7.60 24.38
CA ALA A 463 -29.56 -8.84 24.46
C ALA A 463 -29.63 -9.54 23.09
N GLU A 464 -29.40 -10.86 23.06
CA GLU A 464 -29.67 -11.66 21.87
C GLU A 464 -31.19 -11.69 21.59
N PRO A 465 -31.66 -11.21 20.43
CA PRO A 465 -33.09 -11.02 20.18
C PRO A 465 -33.93 -12.30 20.31
N ALA A 466 -33.45 -13.45 19.81
CA ALA A 466 -34.21 -14.69 19.84
C ALA A 466 -34.33 -15.27 21.26
N ALA A 467 -33.25 -15.29 22.03
CA ALA A 467 -33.19 -15.76 23.41
C ALA A 467 -34.01 -14.85 24.34
N ALA A 468 -33.90 -13.54 24.16
CA ALA A 468 -34.70 -12.59 24.93
C ALA A 468 -36.19 -12.69 24.59
N GLN A 469 -36.55 -12.89 23.31
CA GLN A 469 -37.93 -13.12 22.90
C GLN A 469 -38.49 -14.43 23.45
N ALA A 470 -37.72 -15.52 23.40
CA ALA A 470 -38.11 -16.81 23.95
C ALA A 470 -38.32 -16.75 25.47
N LEU A 471 -37.40 -16.11 26.21
CA LEU A 471 -37.50 -15.96 27.66
C LEU A 471 -38.62 -15.01 28.08
N LEU A 472 -38.85 -13.92 27.34
CA LEU A 472 -39.99 -13.02 27.55
C LEU A 472 -41.33 -13.75 27.35
N GLN A 473 -41.45 -14.59 26.33
CA GLN A 473 -42.63 -15.43 26.13
C GLN A 473 -42.80 -16.46 27.26
N GLU A 474 -41.71 -17.11 27.68
CA GLU A 474 -41.73 -18.08 28.79
C GLU A 474 -42.23 -17.43 30.09
N LEU A 475 -41.71 -16.25 30.45
CA LEU A 475 -42.05 -15.54 31.69
C LEU A 475 -43.47 -14.96 31.67
N LEU A 476 -44.02 -14.61 30.50
CA LEU A 476 -45.36 -14.05 30.38
C LEU A 476 -46.44 -15.13 30.25
N LEU A 477 -46.19 -16.20 29.51
CA LEU A 477 -47.22 -17.18 29.12
C LEU A 477 -47.10 -18.53 29.87
N GLY A 478 -45.99 -18.77 30.57
CA GLY A 478 -45.68 -20.06 31.20
C GLY A 478 -45.19 -21.10 30.18
N ALA A 479 -44.20 -21.91 30.56
CA ALA A 479 -43.48 -22.79 29.66
C ALA A 479 -44.37 -23.79 28.87
N PRO A 480 -44.12 -24.02 27.57
CA PRO A 480 -44.46 -25.29 26.92
C PRO A 480 -43.55 -26.41 27.48
N PRO A 481 -43.96 -27.69 27.44
CA PRO A 481 -43.26 -28.76 28.17
C PRO A 481 -41.85 -29.01 27.61
N ALA A 482 -40.84 -28.97 28.48
CA ALA A 482 -39.45 -29.27 28.15
C ALA A 482 -39.17 -30.79 28.10
N ARG A 483 -38.36 -31.21 27.12
CA ARG A 483 -37.71 -32.54 27.08
C ARG A 483 -36.52 -32.57 28.04
N GLU A 484 -36.42 -33.64 28.83
CA GLU A 484 -35.41 -33.89 29.88
C GLU A 484 -33.96 -34.01 29.35
N PRO A 485 -32.97 -33.54 30.14
CA PRO A 485 -31.62 -34.07 30.15
C PRO A 485 -31.35 -34.95 31.39
N ARG A 486 -30.49 -35.95 31.22
CA ARG A 486 -30.04 -36.93 32.25
C ARG A 486 -28.70 -36.50 32.90
N PRO A 487 -28.36 -37.04 34.08
CA PRO A 487 -27.80 -36.25 35.19
C PRO A 487 -26.28 -36.35 35.36
N GLU A 488 -25.70 -35.30 35.94
CA GLU A 488 -24.37 -35.29 36.53
C GLU A 488 -24.37 -35.79 38.00
N SER A 489 -23.30 -36.49 38.38
CA SER A 489 -23.02 -36.90 39.76
C SER A 489 -22.01 -35.98 40.43
N ARG A 490 -22.38 -35.57 41.65
CA ARG A 490 -21.72 -34.68 42.63
C ARG A 490 -20.35 -35.14 43.15
N ALA A 491 -19.52 -34.16 43.48
CA ALA A 491 -18.84 -33.89 44.77
C ALA A 491 -17.78 -32.80 44.50
N GLY A 492 -17.48 -31.75 45.28
CA GLY A 492 -17.76 -31.36 46.67
C GLY A 492 -16.52 -30.60 47.17
N SER A 493 -16.73 -29.49 47.88
CA SER A 493 -15.83 -28.82 48.86
C SER A 493 -15.17 -27.47 48.53
N GLU A 494 -15.51 -26.53 49.42
CA GLU A 494 -14.68 -25.52 50.11
C GLU A 494 -14.19 -24.24 49.40
N ALA A 495 -14.62 -23.13 50.02
CA ALA A 495 -14.20 -21.77 49.77
C ALA A 495 -12.72 -21.56 50.07
N THR A 496 -11.99 -21.01 49.10
CA THR A 496 -10.71 -20.35 49.30
C THR A 496 -10.71 -19.01 48.56
N ALA A 497 -10.21 -17.97 49.21
CA ALA A 497 -9.98 -16.64 48.64
C ALA A 497 -9.17 -16.74 47.33
N PRO A 498 -9.30 -15.79 46.37
CA PRO A 498 -8.64 -15.91 45.08
C PRO A 498 -7.13 -15.87 45.27
N ARG A 499 -6.50 -17.05 45.23
CA ARG A 499 -5.07 -17.18 45.02
C ARG A 499 -4.80 -16.71 43.60
N ARG A 500 -3.97 -15.68 43.44
CA ARG A 500 -3.34 -15.36 42.15
C ARG A 500 -2.69 -16.65 41.64
N SER A 501 -3.17 -17.14 40.51
CA SER A 501 -2.56 -18.25 39.79
C SER A 501 -1.08 -17.94 39.58
N PRO A 502 -0.16 -18.88 39.84
CA PRO A 502 1.24 -18.68 39.49
C PRO A 502 1.31 -18.54 37.97
N ARG A 503 1.70 -17.35 37.49
CA ARG A 503 1.91 -17.08 36.08
C ARG A 503 3.09 -17.96 35.62
N ILE A 504 2.82 -18.87 34.70
CA ILE A 504 3.84 -19.79 34.17
C ILE A 504 4.74 -18.98 33.22
N PRO A 505 6.08 -19.06 33.32
CA PRO A 505 6.97 -18.26 32.49
C PRO A 505 6.96 -18.79 31.05
N THR A 506 6.71 -17.92 30.06
CA THR A 506 6.71 -18.26 28.63
C THR A 506 7.82 -17.53 27.88
N ILE A 507 8.48 -18.20 26.92
CA ILE A 507 9.39 -17.53 25.95
C ILE A 507 8.62 -17.22 24.69
N GLN A 508 8.72 -15.98 24.20
CA GLN A 508 8.04 -15.55 22.98
C GLN A 508 9.03 -15.40 21.82
N VAL A 509 8.76 -16.04 20.68
CA VAL A 509 9.58 -15.92 19.46
C VAL A 509 8.83 -15.08 18.44
N LEU A 510 9.42 -13.97 18.02
CA LEU A 510 8.94 -13.02 17.01
C LEU A 510 9.80 -13.16 15.74
N SER A 511 9.23 -13.14 14.53
CA SER A 511 9.99 -13.25 13.28
C SER A 511 9.74 -12.07 12.33
N PHE A 512 10.79 -11.66 11.63
CA PHE A 512 10.78 -10.72 10.49
C PHE A 512 10.78 -11.42 9.12
N GLY A 513 10.69 -12.75 9.07
CA GLY A 513 10.89 -13.53 7.85
C GLY A 513 12.39 -13.77 7.52
N GLY A 514 12.67 -14.20 6.29
CA GLY A 514 14.01 -14.52 5.78
C GLY A 514 14.40 -16.00 5.90
N ALA A 515 15.67 -16.31 5.55
CA ALA A 515 16.19 -17.69 5.48
C ALA A 515 16.12 -18.47 6.80
N ILE A 516 16.09 -17.80 7.95
CA ILE A 516 15.94 -18.47 9.26
C ILE A 516 14.61 -19.22 9.42
N ALA A 517 13.58 -18.79 8.69
CA ALA A 517 12.30 -19.49 8.55
C ALA A 517 12.04 -19.91 7.10
N GLY A 518 13.01 -19.74 6.20
CA GLY A 518 12.85 -19.89 4.76
C GLY A 518 13.08 -21.31 4.24
N HIS A 519 12.56 -21.58 3.06
CA HIS A 519 12.69 -22.83 2.33
C HIS A 519 13.42 -22.63 1.00
N ARG A 520 14.16 -23.64 0.54
CA ARG A 520 14.83 -23.62 -0.77
C ARG A 520 13.97 -24.38 -1.77
N ARG A 521 13.54 -23.71 -2.83
CA ARG A 521 12.80 -24.31 -3.96
C ARG A 521 13.68 -25.29 -4.75
N GLU A 522 13.04 -26.14 -5.56
CA GLU A 522 13.73 -27.10 -6.45
C GLU A 522 14.68 -26.43 -7.46
N ASP A 523 14.49 -25.15 -7.79
CA ASP A 523 15.36 -24.36 -8.67
C ASP A 523 16.55 -23.69 -7.95
N GLY A 524 16.65 -23.84 -6.63
CA GLY A 524 17.71 -23.32 -5.80
C GLY A 524 17.46 -21.92 -5.20
N LEU A 525 16.34 -21.28 -5.50
CA LEU A 525 15.93 -20.00 -4.90
C LEU A 525 15.45 -20.17 -3.45
N VAL A 526 15.71 -19.17 -2.61
CA VAL A 526 15.28 -19.15 -1.20
C VAL A 526 14.00 -18.32 -1.08
N GLU A 527 12.95 -18.93 -0.55
CA GLU A 527 11.68 -18.25 -0.22
C GLU A 527 11.53 -18.13 1.31
N PRO A 528 10.88 -17.08 1.82
CA PRO A 528 10.48 -17.00 3.23
C PRO A 528 9.43 -18.08 3.56
N GLY A 529 9.53 -18.70 4.73
CA GLY A 529 8.66 -19.82 5.14
C GLY A 529 7.97 -19.59 6.50
N ASP A 530 7.30 -20.63 6.99
CA ASP A 530 6.29 -20.56 8.07
C ASP A 530 6.87 -20.98 9.44
N LEU A 531 6.69 -20.12 10.45
CA LEU A 531 7.07 -20.38 11.85
C LEU A 531 6.29 -21.55 12.49
N VAL A 532 5.12 -21.92 11.97
CA VAL A 532 4.31 -23.06 12.46
C VAL A 532 5.10 -24.37 12.32
N SER A 533 5.82 -24.55 11.22
CA SER A 533 6.68 -25.72 10.95
C SER A 533 7.88 -25.80 11.90
N LEU A 534 8.46 -24.65 12.27
CA LEU A 534 9.55 -24.57 13.26
C LEU A 534 9.05 -24.83 14.69
N GLY A 535 7.85 -24.35 15.03
CA GLY A 535 7.23 -24.59 16.33
C GLY A 535 6.90 -26.07 16.60
N GLU A 536 6.69 -26.87 15.56
CA GLU A 536 6.54 -28.34 15.66
C GLU A 536 7.87 -29.05 15.92
N LEU A 537 8.95 -28.62 15.27
CA LEU A 537 10.32 -29.10 15.49
C LEU A 537 10.78 -28.87 16.93
N PHE A 538 10.57 -27.67 17.48
CA PHE A 538 11.02 -27.33 18.83
C PHE A 538 10.15 -27.89 19.96
N ARG A 539 8.87 -28.22 19.69
CA ARG A 539 8.00 -28.89 20.69
C ARG A 539 8.51 -30.28 21.09
N GLN A 540 9.35 -30.90 20.28
CA GLN A 540 9.91 -32.24 20.51
C GLN A 540 11.34 -32.19 21.05
N ASP A 541 11.92 -31.00 21.24
CA ASP A 541 13.32 -30.83 21.67
C ASP A 541 13.43 -30.85 23.21
N PRO A 542 14.11 -31.85 23.81
CA PRO A 542 14.20 -32.01 25.26
C PRO A 542 15.09 -30.95 25.95
N ASP A 543 15.91 -30.23 25.19
CA ASP A 543 16.84 -29.22 25.71
C ASP A 543 16.23 -27.80 25.73
N LEU A 544 14.95 -27.67 25.38
CA LEU A 544 14.20 -26.43 25.35
C LEU A 544 13.09 -26.36 26.43
N PRO A 545 12.70 -25.17 26.89
CA PRO A 545 11.65 -25.03 27.91
C PRO A 545 10.29 -25.57 27.47
N GLU A 546 9.52 -26.15 28.41
CA GLU A 546 8.21 -26.79 28.13
C GLU A 546 7.13 -25.84 27.57
N GLN A 547 7.28 -24.51 27.71
CA GLN A 547 6.30 -23.51 27.25
C GLN A 547 6.96 -22.39 26.43
N ILE A 548 7.13 -22.64 25.13
CA ILE A 548 7.52 -21.64 24.13
C ILE A 548 6.28 -21.25 23.33
N VAL A 549 6.03 -19.95 23.23
CA VAL A 549 4.98 -19.36 22.39
C VAL A 549 5.63 -18.79 21.14
N PHE A 550 5.42 -19.46 20.01
CA PHE A 550 5.82 -18.95 18.71
C PHE A 550 4.74 -17.99 18.21
N GLU A 551 5.11 -16.76 17.88
CA GLU A 551 4.19 -15.78 17.37
C GLU A 551 4.82 -15.02 16.20
N GLU A 552 4.24 -15.17 15.02
CA GLU A 552 4.67 -14.41 13.87
C GLU A 552 4.20 -12.96 14.02
N ILE A 553 5.13 -12.00 13.98
CA ILE A 553 4.73 -10.63 13.73
C ILE A 553 4.31 -10.63 12.25
N ARG A 554 3.02 -10.38 11.97
CA ARG A 554 2.50 -10.27 10.60
C ARG A 554 3.03 -9.00 9.91
N LEU A 555 4.34 -8.95 9.73
CA LEU A 555 5.05 -8.14 8.76
C LEU A 555 5.09 -8.99 7.50
N GLY A 556 4.88 -8.41 6.31
CA GLY A 556 4.86 -9.19 5.07
C GLY A 556 6.06 -10.14 4.93
N ARG A 557 5.93 -11.16 4.07
CA ARG A 557 7.05 -12.07 3.80
C ARG A 557 8.11 -11.35 2.95
N PHE A 558 9.15 -10.80 3.58
CA PHE A 558 10.23 -10.09 2.90
C PHE A 558 11.62 -10.48 3.43
N LEU A 559 12.66 -10.18 2.65
CA LEU A 559 14.05 -10.38 3.07
C LEU A 559 14.55 -9.16 3.88
N SER A 560 15.58 -9.34 4.69
CA SER A 560 15.98 -8.31 5.68
C SER A 560 16.49 -7.01 5.05
N GLU A 561 16.94 -7.05 3.80
CA GLU A 561 17.32 -5.91 2.98
C GLU A 561 16.14 -5.05 2.49
N GLU A 562 14.90 -5.55 2.61
CA GLU A 562 13.67 -4.85 2.22
C GLU A 562 12.99 -4.12 3.40
N ILE A 563 13.57 -4.21 4.62
CA ILE A 563 13.01 -3.59 5.83
C ILE A 563 12.78 -2.09 5.66
N THR A 564 11.57 -1.65 5.99
CA THR A 564 11.14 -0.25 5.98
C THR A 564 10.94 0.30 7.40
N PRO A 565 10.77 1.63 7.58
CA PRO A 565 10.41 2.22 8.88
C PRO A 565 9.13 1.65 9.49
N ALA A 566 8.16 1.26 8.66
CA ALA A 566 6.92 0.65 9.11
C ALA A 566 7.16 -0.72 9.76
N ASP A 567 8.17 -1.45 9.31
CA ASP A 567 8.54 -2.75 9.86
C ASP A 567 9.26 -2.62 11.20
N TRP A 568 10.20 -1.68 11.30
CA TRP A 568 10.80 -1.33 12.59
C TRP A 568 9.76 -0.84 13.59
N SER A 569 8.79 -0.01 13.17
CA SER A 569 7.72 0.44 14.06
C SER A 569 6.88 -0.72 14.59
N ALA A 570 6.55 -1.71 13.75
CA ALA A 570 5.78 -2.87 14.16
C ALA A 570 6.53 -3.72 15.19
N LEU A 571 7.83 -3.97 14.97
CA LEU A 571 8.66 -4.68 15.94
C LEU A 571 8.70 -3.96 17.27
N LEU A 572 9.03 -2.66 17.25
CA LEU A 572 9.21 -1.89 18.47
C LEU A 572 7.89 -1.81 19.26
N THR A 573 6.76 -1.58 18.59
CA THR A 573 5.44 -1.61 19.23
C THR A 573 5.08 -3.00 19.74
N ARG A 574 5.38 -4.08 19.00
CA ARG A 574 5.12 -5.45 19.46
C ARG A 574 5.99 -5.84 20.65
N LEU A 575 7.26 -5.43 20.67
CA LEU A 575 8.16 -5.62 21.82
C LEU A 575 7.62 -4.90 23.05
N ALA A 576 7.20 -3.64 22.91
CA ALA A 576 6.61 -2.88 24.00
C ALA A 576 5.35 -3.56 24.54
N SER A 577 4.41 -3.93 23.66
CA SER A 577 3.15 -4.56 24.04
C SER A 577 3.37 -5.94 24.67
N THR A 578 4.32 -6.73 24.15
CA THR A 578 4.69 -8.04 24.71
C THR A 578 5.23 -7.93 26.13
N LEU A 579 6.05 -6.91 26.41
CA LEU A 579 6.60 -6.65 27.73
C LEU A 579 5.52 -6.19 28.74
N GLU A 580 4.41 -5.62 28.27
CA GLU A 580 3.29 -5.14 29.11
C GLU A 580 2.19 -6.19 29.33
N GLU A 581 1.79 -6.89 28.27
CA GLU A 581 0.62 -7.79 28.24
C GLU A 581 0.87 -9.15 28.92
N ARG A 582 2.10 -9.68 28.81
CA ARG A 582 2.40 -11.07 29.16
C ARG A 582 3.49 -11.17 30.22
N SER A 583 3.38 -12.18 31.09
CA SER A 583 4.51 -12.59 31.93
C SER A 583 5.49 -13.43 31.13
N VAL A 584 6.27 -12.78 30.27
CA VAL A 584 7.34 -13.42 29.51
C VAL A 584 8.59 -13.58 30.36
N GLN A 585 9.32 -14.69 30.17
CA GLN A 585 10.66 -14.88 30.76
C GLN A 585 11.76 -14.30 29.88
N GLY A 586 11.52 -14.24 28.57
CA GLY A 586 12.42 -13.71 27.56
C GLY A 586 11.73 -13.65 26.19
N ILE A 587 12.29 -12.85 25.30
CA ILE A 587 11.79 -12.66 23.93
C ILE A 587 12.92 -13.00 22.96
N VAL A 588 12.61 -13.73 21.90
CA VAL A 588 13.51 -14.00 20.77
C VAL A 588 13.00 -13.26 19.54
N VAL A 589 13.87 -12.61 18.80
CA VAL A 589 13.57 -11.96 17.51
C VAL A 589 14.40 -12.65 16.42
N ALA A 590 13.74 -13.45 15.58
CA ALA A 590 14.30 -14.03 14.38
C ALA A 590 14.32 -12.99 13.25
N HIS A 591 15.49 -12.81 12.63
CA HIS A 591 15.78 -11.75 11.68
C HIS A 591 16.67 -12.28 10.53
N GLY A 592 16.87 -11.49 9.47
CA GLY A 592 17.90 -11.79 8.46
C GLY A 592 19.26 -11.16 8.79
N THR A 593 20.33 -11.69 8.20
CA THR A 593 21.72 -11.31 8.51
C THR A 593 22.10 -9.91 8.06
N ASP A 594 21.60 -9.45 6.91
CA ASP A 594 22.10 -8.23 6.25
C ASP A 594 21.82 -6.95 7.03
N THR A 595 20.69 -6.89 7.74
CA THR A 595 20.28 -5.70 8.50
C THR A 595 20.18 -5.93 10.01
N LEU A 596 20.58 -7.11 10.52
CA LEU A 596 20.54 -7.43 11.96
C LEU A 596 21.31 -6.42 12.82
N ALA A 597 22.46 -5.92 12.36
CA ALA A 597 23.25 -4.94 13.08
C ALA A 597 22.51 -3.62 13.33
N TYR A 598 21.69 -3.19 12.36
CA TYR A 598 20.85 -2.00 12.50
C TYR A 598 19.67 -2.28 13.45
N THR A 599 18.96 -3.39 13.27
CA THR A 599 17.81 -3.72 14.12
C THR A 599 18.23 -3.96 15.58
N ALA A 600 19.36 -4.64 15.83
CA ALA A 600 19.89 -4.86 17.17
C ALA A 600 20.27 -3.54 17.86
N GLY A 601 20.94 -2.63 17.15
CA GLY A 601 21.26 -1.30 17.66
C GLY A 601 20.00 -0.50 17.98
N LEU A 602 19.00 -0.51 17.09
CA LEU A 602 17.74 0.19 17.30
C LEU A 602 16.98 -0.35 18.52
N VAL A 603 16.82 -1.68 18.62
CA VAL A 603 16.18 -2.33 19.77
C VAL A 603 16.93 -2.00 21.07
N TYR A 604 18.27 -1.93 21.04
CA TYR A 604 19.04 -1.49 22.19
C TYR A 604 18.68 -0.08 22.65
N TRP A 605 18.71 0.91 21.75
CA TRP A 605 18.39 2.29 22.11
C TRP A 605 16.95 2.47 22.60
N PHE A 606 16.06 1.56 22.20
CA PHE A 606 14.67 1.59 22.61
C PHE A 606 14.40 0.77 23.86
N PHE A 607 15.14 -0.30 24.17
CA PHE A 607 14.78 -1.32 25.19
C PHE A 607 15.95 -1.74 26.11
N ALA A 608 17.07 -1.03 26.16
CA ALA A 608 18.23 -1.40 26.98
C ALA A 608 17.96 -1.56 28.50
N ASP A 609 16.86 -1.00 29.01
CA ASP A 609 16.44 -1.10 30.43
C ASP A 609 15.40 -2.21 30.69
N THR A 610 15.14 -3.07 29.71
CA THR A 610 14.16 -4.16 29.81
C THR A 610 14.41 -5.06 31.03
N SER A 611 13.32 -5.56 31.63
CA SER A 611 13.34 -6.46 32.79
C SER A 611 13.54 -7.94 32.43
N VAL A 612 13.47 -8.28 31.14
CA VAL A 612 13.66 -9.65 30.61
C VAL A 612 14.64 -9.63 29.42
N PRO A 613 15.37 -10.73 29.14
CA PRO A 613 16.25 -10.80 27.97
C PRO A 613 15.47 -10.71 26.67
N ILE A 614 15.94 -9.86 25.75
CA ILE A 614 15.49 -9.80 24.34
C ILE A 614 16.67 -10.26 23.49
N VAL A 615 16.50 -11.36 22.76
CA VAL A 615 17.57 -12.04 22.03
C VAL A 615 17.28 -11.98 20.54
N LEU A 616 18.09 -11.27 19.77
CA LEU A 616 18.00 -11.26 18.32
C LEU A 616 18.87 -12.36 17.72
N THR A 617 18.41 -13.02 16.67
CA THR A 617 19.17 -14.06 15.97
C THR A 617 18.86 -14.05 14.47
N ALA A 618 19.73 -14.67 13.68
CA ALA A 618 19.59 -14.76 12.22
C ALA A 618 20.11 -16.10 11.69
N GLY A 619 19.85 -16.37 10.41
CA GLY A 619 20.33 -17.57 9.73
C GLY A 619 20.69 -17.26 8.28
N ALA A 620 21.85 -17.74 7.83
CA ALA A 620 22.33 -17.55 6.46
C ALA A 620 21.84 -18.62 5.48
N VAL A 621 21.29 -19.75 5.98
CA VAL A 621 20.86 -20.90 5.18
C VAL A 621 19.42 -21.29 5.54
N PRO A 622 18.55 -21.58 4.55
CA PRO A 622 17.19 -22.10 4.77
C PRO A 622 17.11 -23.31 5.69
N THR A 623 15.95 -23.53 6.32
CA THR A 623 15.74 -24.61 7.30
C THR A 623 15.69 -26.02 6.72
N ASP A 624 15.73 -26.16 5.39
CA ASP A 624 15.51 -27.43 4.67
C ASP A 624 16.72 -28.37 4.67
N GLU A 625 17.86 -27.94 5.19
CA GLU A 625 19.06 -28.78 5.34
C GLU A 625 19.01 -29.71 6.59
N GLY A 626 17.82 -29.88 7.19
CA GLY A 626 17.54 -30.84 8.28
C GLY A 626 17.76 -30.28 9.69
N GLU A 627 17.46 -31.08 10.72
CA GLU A 627 17.53 -30.74 12.17
C GLU A 627 18.91 -30.24 12.67
N ARG A 628 19.93 -30.28 11.81
CA ARG A 628 21.31 -29.84 12.08
C ARG A 628 21.72 -28.57 11.32
N GLY A 629 20.79 -27.90 10.61
CA GLY A 629 21.06 -26.67 9.88
C GLY A 629 21.40 -25.47 10.79
N GLU A 630 22.21 -24.54 10.28
CA GLU A 630 22.68 -23.33 10.97
C GLU A 630 21.54 -22.52 11.61
N SER A 631 20.46 -22.30 10.85
CA SER A 631 19.27 -21.54 11.29
C SER A 631 18.56 -22.18 12.49
N VAL A 632 18.44 -23.51 12.50
CA VAL A 632 17.84 -24.25 13.62
C VAL A 632 18.73 -24.16 14.86
N ALA A 633 20.05 -24.28 14.69
CA ALA A 633 21.02 -24.17 15.78
C ALA A 633 21.04 -22.76 16.40
N ASN A 634 21.00 -21.72 15.57
CA ASN A 634 20.96 -20.32 16.00
C ASN A 634 19.66 -20.02 16.77
N LEU A 635 18.51 -20.44 16.25
CA LEU A 635 17.22 -20.24 16.90
C LEU A 635 17.12 -21.00 18.23
N ARG A 636 17.57 -22.27 18.27
CA ARG A 636 17.66 -23.06 19.52
C ARG A 636 18.50 -22.32 20.56
N ARG A 637 19.69 -21.84 20.17
CA ARG A 637 20.58 -21.12 21.08
C ARG A 637 19.96 -19.82 21.57
N ALA A 638 19.26 -19.09 20.71
CA ALA A 638 18.58 -17.86 21.07
C ALA A 638 17.49 -18.09 22.13
N VAL A 639 16.69 -19.16 21.99
CA VAL A 639 15.69 -19.56 23.00
C VAL A 639 16.35 -19.92 24.32
N GLN A 640 17.46 -20.67 24.32
CA GLN A 640 18.19 -20.99 25.54
C GLN A 640 18.74 -19.74 26.24
N VAL A 641 19.26 -18.78 25.48
CA VAL A 641 19.72 -17.49 26.01
C VAL A 641 18.52 -16.69 26.56
N ALA A 642 17.39 -16.66 25.88
CA ALA A 642 16.18 -15.99 26.38
C ALA A 642 15.63 -16.63 27.67
N ALA A 643 15.86 -17.94 27.88
CA ALA A 643 15.47 -18.64 29.10
C ALA A 643 16.37 -18.30 30.30
N GLY A 644 17.68 -18.20 30.08
CA GLY A 644 18.68 -18.22 31.15
C GLY A 644 19.53 -16.96 31.31
N ALA A 645 19.50 -16.05 30.34
CA ALA A 645 20.35 -14.87 30.37
C ALA A 645 19.82 -13.78 31.31
N GLU A 646 20.73 -12.92 31.75
CA GLU A 646 20.34 -11.67 32.39
C GLU A 646 19.54 -10.81 31.41
N ALA A 647 18.56 -10.06 31.91
CA ALA A 647 17.83 -9.06 31.12
C ALA A 647 18.75 -8.10 30.34
N GLY A 648 18.20 -7.47 29.32
CA GLY A 648 18.95 -6.67 28.35
C GLY A 648 18.85 -7.27 26.95
N ILE A 649 19.59 -6.67 26.01
CA ILE A 649 19.54 -7.05 24.61
C ILE A 649 20.76 -7.90 24.26
N HIS A 650 20.52 -9.05 23.62
CA HIS A 650 21.53 -10.03 23.22
C HIS A 650 21.42 -10.30 21.73
N VAL A 651 22.53 -10.63 21.07
CA VAL A 651 22.51 -11.09 19.68
C VAL A 651 23.22 -12.43 19.59
N VAL A 652 22.54 -13.45 19.06
CA VAL A 652 23.05 -14.82 19.00
C VAL A 652 23.16 -15.27 17.55
N TYR A 653 24.34 -15.73 17.15
CA TYR A 653 24.59 -16.26 15.81
C TYR A 653 25.83 -17.16 15.82
N GLY A 654 25.81 -18.28 15.08
CA GLY A 654 26.95 -19.20 14.97
C GLY A 654 27.36 -19.84 16.31
N GLY A 655 26.43 -19.93 17.27
CA GLY A 655 26.70 -20.41 18.63
C GLY A 655 27.35 -19.38 19.57
N GLU A 656 27.69 -18.19 19.08
CA GLU A 656 28.26 -17.09 19.86
C GLU A 656 27.19 -16.06 20.27
N ASP A 657 27.51 -15.27 21.30
CA ASP A 657 26.67 -14.19 21.85
C ASP A 657 27.43 -12.86 21.74
N PHE A 658 26.87 -11.94 20.97
CA PHE A 658 27.44 -10.65 20.58
C PHE A 658 26.74 -9.48 21.28
N MET A 659 27.43 -8.34 21.33
CA MET A 659 26.81 -7.09 21.78
C MET A 659 25.83 -6.56 20.72
N PRO A 660 24.69 -5.98 21.15
CA PRO A 660 23.70 -5.39 20.24
C PRO A 660 24.17 -4.07 19.63
N VAL A 661 25.17 -3.43 20.26
CA VAL A 661 25.82 -2.19 19.79
C VAL A 661 27.24 -2.54 19.37
N ASN A 662 27.75 -1.81 18.38
CA ASN A 662 28.98 -2.04 17.65
C ASN A 662 29.05 -3.39 16.93
N LEU A 663 27.89 -3.95 16.61
CA LEU A 663 27.80 -5.14 15.81
C LEU A 663 28.04 -4.80 14.33
N ARG A 664 28.81 -5.64 13.64
CA ARG A 664 28.99 -5.58 12.18
C ARG A 664 28.95 -6.99 11.59
N PHE A 665 28.32 -7.13 10.43
CA PHE A 665 28.35 -8.38 9.68
C PHE A 665 29.59 -8.43 8.79
N GLU A 666 30.40 -9.47 8.91
CA GLU A 666 31.62 -9.70 8.12
C GLU A 666 31.54 -11.06 7.42
N ARG A 667 31.46 -11.04 6.08
CA ARG A 667 31.48 -12.27 5.28
C ARG A 667 32.93 -12.76 5.15
N ILE A 668 33.35 -13.62 6.07
CA ILE A 668 34.65 -14.30 5.99
C ILE A 668 34.59 -15.30 4.82
N ALA A 669 35.61 -15.32 3.97
CA ALA A 669 35.72 -16.31 2.91
C ALA A 669 35.75 -17.72 3.54
N PRO A 670 35.08 -18.72 2.95
CA PRO A 670 35.00 -20.05 3.55
C PRO A 670 36.40 -20.59 3.83
N SER A 671 36.69 -20.84 5.11
CA SER A 671 37.87 -21.61 5.49
C SER A 671 37.68 -23.06 5.00
N PRO A 672 38.76 -23.86 4.87
CA PRO A 672 38.65 -25.30 4.61
C PRO A 672 37.80 -26.06 5.65
N GLU A 673 37.49 -25.41 6.78
CA GLU A 673 36.68 -25.91 7.89
C GLU A 673 35.20 -25.48 7.80
N GLY A 674 34.81 -24.72 6.76
CA GLY A 674 33.41 -24.51 6.38
C GLY A 674 32.70 -23.32 7.04
N GLU A 675 33.41 -22.30 7.50
CA GLU A 675 32.75 -21.12 8.08
C GLU A 675 32.00 -20.29 7.03
N THR A 676 30.67 -20.21 7.17
CA THR A 676 29.77 -19.23 6.54
C THR A 676 29.93 -17.87 7.26
N GLY A 677 29.59 -16.75 6.62
CA GLY A 677 29.86 -15.39 7.18
C GLY A 677 29.39 -15.19 8.63
N SER A 678 30.08 -14.34 9.40
CA SER A 678 29.87 -14.19 10.85
C SER A 678 29.73 -12.72 11.28
N PHE A 679 29.20 -12.49 12.48
CA PHE A 679 29.16 -11.18 13.12
C PHE A 679 30.42 -10.91 13.93
N ARG A 680 30.75 -9.63 14.09
CA ARG A 680 31.83 -9.18 14.96
C ARG A 680 31.38 -7.96 15.77
N THR A 681 31.66 -7.97 17.07
CA THR A 681 31.53 -6.76 17.91
C THR A 681 32.82 -5.95 17.80
N TRP A 682 32.76 -4.83 17.08
CA TRP A 682 33.83 -3.85 17.02
C TRP A 682 33.93 -3.07 18.33
N ASN A 683 35.13 -2.64 18.73
CA ASN A 683 35.32 -1.75 19.89
C ASN A 683 34.58 -2.24 21.17
N PRO A 684 34.80 -3.49 21.65
CA PRO A 684 33.97 -4.11 22.69
C PRO A 684 34.09 -3.48 24.09
N VAL A 685 35.04 -2.56 24.29
CA VAL A 685 35.36 -2.01 25.60
C VAL A 685 34.24 -1.08 26.09
N GLY A 686 33.68 -1.40 27.26
CA GLY A 686 32.67 -0.56 27.93
C GLY A 686 31.23 -0.73 27.43
N LEU A 687 30.99 -1.62 26.48
CA LEU A 687 29.64 -1.96 26.02
C LEU A 687 28.88 -2.76 27.07
N ARG A 688 27.58 -2.49 27.19
CA ARG A 688 26.69 -3.17 28.14
C ARG A 688 25.44 -3.62 27.42
N ARG A 689 24.98 -4.84 27.72
CA ARG A 689 23.68 -5.37 27.25
C ARG A 689 22.48 -4.72 27.92
N ARG A 690 22.71 -4.09 29.08
CA ARG A 690 21.73 -3.23 29.79
C ARG A 690 22.22 -1.79 29.85
N GLY A 691 21.27 -0.87 29.83
CA GLY A 691 21.52 0.57 29.92
C GLY A 691 20.22 1.33 30.15
N ALA A 692 20.29 2.65 30.14
CA ALA A 692 19.08 3.45 30.01
C ALA A 692 18.65 3.42 28.54
N ALA A 693 17.36 3.24 28.28
CA ALA A 693 16.86 3.46 26.93
C ALA A 693 16.92 4.95 26.57
N LEU A 694 17.30 5.21 25.32
CA LEU A 694 17.41 6.55 24.77
C LEU A 694 16.06 7.08 24.31
N ALA A 695 15.17 6.20 23.84
CA ALA A 695 13.83 6.55 23.35
C ALA A 695 12.70 5.83 24.10
N PRO A 696 12.59 5.97 25.43
CA PRO A 696 11.57 5.26 26.21
C PRO A 696 10.14 5.73 25.88
N THR A 697 9.96 6.99 25.48
CA THR A 697 8.64 7.55 25.13
C THR A 697 8.03 6.85 23.92
N ALA A 698 8.88 6.34 23.03
CA ALA A 698 8.45 5.63 21.84
C ALA A 698 7.77 4.28 22.12
N ARG A 699 7.87 3.74 23.34
CA ARG A 699 7.20 2.48 23.71
C ARG A 699 5.71 2.63 23.95
N SER A 700 5.26 3.84 24.28
CA SER A 700 3.88 4.12 24.69
C SER A 700 3.06 4.84 23.62
N VAL A 701 3.57 4.93 22.39
CA VAL A 701 2.87 5.58 21.27
C VAL A 701 2.34 4.54 20.30
N THR A 702 1.30 4.91 19.54
CA THR A 702 0.73 4.02 18.53
C THR A 702 1.74 3.74 17.42
N ARG A 703 1.55 2.61 16.73
CA ARG A 703 2.42 2.20 15.62
C ARG A 703 2.49 3.31 14.56
N GLU A 704 1.36 3.93 14.21
CA GLU A 704 1.26 4.96 13.17
C GLU A 704 2.10 6.20 13.51
N VAL A 705 2.06 6.63 14.78
CA VAL A 705 2.86 7.76 15.26
C VAL A 705 4.34 7.40 15.20
N LEU A 706 4.71 6.20 15.66
CA LEU A 706 6.08 5.73 15.59
C LEU A 706 6.58 5.60 14.15
N THR A 707 5.77 5.08 13.23
CA THR A 707 6.08 5.00 11.79
C THR A 707 6.36 6.38 11.23
N ALA A 708 5.46 7.35 11.43
CA ALA A 708 5.62 8.71 10.89
C ALA A 708 6.89 9.42 11.42
N VAL A 709 7.19 9.24 12.71
CA VAL A 709 8.38 9.83 13.33
C VAL A 709 9.66 9.16 12.82
N LEU A 710 9.68 7.82 12.70
CA LEU A 710 10.81 7.08 12.11
C LEU A 710 11.04 7.50 10.66
N GLU A 711 10.00 7.58 9.83
CA GLU A 711 10.11 8.03 8.44
C GLU A 711 10.68 9.45 8.34
N SER A 712 10.20 10.37 9.18
CA SER A 712 10.72 11.74 9.25
C SER A 712 12.21 11.76 9.66
N ALA A 713 12.60 10.96 10.65
CA ALA A 713 14.00 10.84 11.08
C ALA A 713 14.91 10.30 9.96
N LEU A 714 14.44 9.28 9.23
CA LEU A 714 15.21 8.69 8.13
C LEU A 714 15.33 9.64 6.93
N ARG A 715 14.27 10.35 6.56
CA ARG A 715 14.29 11.32 5.45
C ARG A 715 15.28 12.48 5.69
N ARG A 716 15.64 12.75 6.94
CA ARG A 716 16.56 13.84 7.34
C ARG A 716 18.00 13.36 7.57
N THR A 717 18.25 12.06 7.47
CA THR A 717 19.54 11.43 7.81
C THR A 717 20.23 10.88 6.57
N PHE A 718 21.54 11.10 6.45
CA PHE A 718 22.34 10.54 5.35
C PHE A 718 23.65 9.96 5.88
N VAL A 719 23.95 8.71 5.49
CA VAL A 719 25.20 8.03 5.84
C VAL A 719 26.10 8.01 4.61
N VAL A 720 27.37 8.38 4.78
CA VAL A 720 28.32 8.38 3.67
C VAL A 720 29.72 8.02 4.11
N ARG A 721 30.33 7.12 3.34
CA ARG A 721 31.74 6.80 3.48
C ARG A 721 32.59 7.87 2.82
N VAL A 722 33.52 8.47 3.56
CA VAL A 722 34.45 9.45 2.99
C VAL A 722 35.51 8.73 2.16
N PHE A 723 35.71 9.16 0.91
CA PHE A 723 36.71 8.60 0.02
C PHE A 723 37.59 9.69 -0.63
N PRO A 724 38.79 9.35 -1.14
CA PRO A 724 39.68 10.35 -1.72
C PRO A 724 39.04 10.99 -2.96
N GLY A 725 39.01 12.32 -3.02
CA GLY A 725 38.38 13.04 -4.13
C GLY A 725 36.86 13.20 -4.00
N MET A 726 36.26 12.92 -2.85
CA MET A 726 34.86 13.24 -2.58
C MET A 726 34.65 14.78 -2.57
N PRO A 727 33.81 15.35 -3.45
CA PRO A 727 33.53 16.78 -3.45
C PRO A 727 32.58 17.17 -2.31
N GLY A 728 32.90 18.23 -1.59
CA GLY A 728 32.04 18.75 -0.51
C GLY A 728 30.70 19.27 -1.04
N GLU A 729 30.67 19.69 -2.30
CA GLU A 729 29.49 20.17 -3.01
C GLU A 729 28.37 19.11 -3.06
N THR A 730 28.71 17.81 -3.08
CA THR A 730 27.70 16.73 -3.00
C THR A 730 26.94 16.78 -1.67
N LEU A 731 27.64 17.00 -0.56
CA LEU A 731 26.98 17.13 0.75
C LEU A 731 26.10 18.39 0.80
N ILE A 732 26.55 19.49 0.21
CA ILE A 732 25.77 20.73 0.14
C ILE A 732 24.48 20.51 -0.65
N ALA A 733 24.54 19.82 -1.79
CA ALA A 733 23.36 19.48 -2.58
C ALA A 733 22.37 18.60 -1.78
N LEU A 734 22.87 17.65 -0.99
CA LEU A 734 22.02 16.84 -0.10
C LEU A 734 21.39 17.68 1.03
N MET A 735 22.09 18.68 1.56
CA MET A 735 21.50 19.63 2.52
C MET A 735 20.37 20.44 1.87
N ASP A 736 20.56 20.87 0.62
CA ASP A 736 19.53 21.59 -0.16
C ASP A 736 18.31 20.68 -0.43
N ALA A 737 18.52 19.37 -0.56
CA ALA A 737 17.46 18.36 -0.69
C ALA A 737 16.72 18.02 0.62
N GLY A 738 17.10 18.64 1.75
CA GLY A 738 16.40 18.47 3.03
C GLY A 738 17.13 17.62 4.08
N ILE A 739 18.32 17.09 3.79
CA ILE A 739 19.12 16.37 4.80
C ILE A 739 19.60 17.35 5.89
N ARG A 740 19.50 16.93 7.15
CA ARG A 740 19.89 17.71 8.34
C ARG A 740 20.95 17.03 9.19
N TYR A 741 21.08 15.71 9.10
CA TYR A 741 22.04 14.95 9.88
C TYR A 741 22.87 14.04 8.96
N PHE A 742 24.19 14.20 9.01
CA PHE A 742 25.13 13.37 8.26
C PHE A 742 25.91 12.48 9.21
N ILE A 743 26.08 11.21 8.83
CA ILE A 743 27.09 10.33 9.43
C ILE A 743 28.20 10.13 8.41
N LEU A 744 29.38 10.65 8.72
CA LEU A 744 30.57 10.56 7.89
C LEU A 744 31.44 9.42 8.41
N GLU A 745 31.62 8.36 7.62
CA GLU A 745 32.64 7.36 7.92
C GLU A 745 34.00 7.92 7.48
N ILE A 746 34.78 8.41 8.43
CA ILE A 746 36.07 9.06 8.21
C ILE A 746 37.23 8.07 8.38
N TYR A 747 38.43 8.47 7.97
CA TYR A 747 39.58 7.58 8.00
C TYR A 747 40.14 7.42 9.41
N ASP A 748 40.42 6.16 9.78
CA ASP A 748 41.14 5.78 11.00
C ASP A 748 40.56 6.46 12.25
N THR A 749 41.38 7.07 13.10
CA THR A 749 40.97 7.71 14.36
C THR A 749 40.40 9.13 14.19
N GLY A 750 40.18 9.58 12.94
CA GLY A 750 39.32 10.73 12.67
C GLY A 750 39.84 11.76 11.66
N THR A 751 40.39 11.35 10.52
CA THR A 751 40.90 12.29 9.50
C THR A 751 40.05 12.35 8.24
N ALA A 752 40.02 13.51 7.56
CA ALA A 752 39.35 13.72 6.28
C ALA A 752 40.05 14.81 5.44
N ASN A 753 39.70 14.93 4.15
CA ASN A 753 40.27 15.95 3.27
C ASN A 753 39.65 17.34 3.52
N LEU A 754 40.41 18.21 4.17
CA LEU A 754 40.04 19.60 4.45
C LEU A 754 40.95 20.62 3.75
N ARG A 755 41.76 20.17 2.80
CA ARG A 755 42.63 21.04 1.98
C ARG A 755 41.75 21.93 1.11
N GLU A 756 42.11 23.21 0.95
CA GLU A 756 41.39 24.16 0.07
C GLU A 756 41.52 23.75 -1.41
N THR A 757 40.62 22.88 -1.87
CA THR A 757 40.48 22.40 -3.24
C THR A 757 39.00 22.15 -3.55
N PRO A 758 38.61 21.88 -4.81
CA PRO A 758 37.24 21.45 -5.14
C PRO A 758 36.79 20.14 -4.47
N PHE A 759 37.69 19.41 -3.81
CA PHE A 759 37.40 18.15 -3.13
C PHE A 759 37.46 18.29 -1.59
N SER A 760 37.34 19.51 -1.09
CA SER A 760 37.38 19.81 0.33
C SER A 760 36.01 19.57 0.98
N LEU A 761 35.98 18.83 2.09
CA LEU A 761 34.77 18.76 2.91
C LEU A 761 34.57 20.02 3.77
N ARG A 762 35.58 20.90 3.88
CA ARG A 762 35.52 22.08 4.75
C ARG A 762 34.34 22.99 4.42
N LYS A 763 34.09 23.24 3.13
CA LYS A 763 32.96 24.07 2.68
C LYS A 763 31.63 23.49 3.11
N ALA A 764 31.46 22.18 2.99
CA ALA A 764 30.24 21.50 3.41
C ALA A 764 30.02 21.62 4.92
N LEU A 765 31.06 21.44 5.73
CA LEU A 765 30.97 21.57 7.19
C LEU A 765 30.61 22.99 7.63
N VAL A 766 31.28 24.00 7.08
CA VAL A 766 30.97 25.41 7.37
C VAL A 766 29.54 25.75 6.97
N ARG A 767 29.13 25.36 5.76
CA ARG A 767 27.79 25.62 5.23
C ARG A 767 26.71 24.88 6.03
N GLY A 768 26.99 23.65 6.42
CA GLY A 768 26.10 22.86 7.26
C GLY A 768 25.90 23.52 8.62
N ARG A 769 26.98 23.98 9.27
CA ARG A 769 26.89 24.71 10.54
C ARG A 769 26.04 25.98 10.43
N GLU A 770 26.20 26.77 9.37
CA GLU A 770 25.36 27.95 9.09
C GLU A 770 23.88 27.62 8.93
N ARG A 771 23.57 26.40 8.47
CA ARG A 771 22.22 25.92 8.15
C ARG A 771 21.62 25.02 9.22
N GLY A 772 22.27 24.88 10.37
CA GLY A 772 21.79 24.00 11.43
C GLY A 772 21.97 22.50 11.16
N VAL A 773 22.80 22.11 10.19
CA VAL A 773 23.09 20.71 9.86
C VAL A 773 24.20 20.17 10.78
N SER A 774 24.04 18.94 11.25
CA SER A 774 25.01 18.26 12.14
C SER A 774 25.75 17.13 11.41
N PHE A 775 27.05 17.01 11.68
CA PHE A 775 27.90 15.96 11.14
C PHE A 775 28.44 15.11 12.27
N PHE A 776 28.04 13.84 12.31
CA PHE A 776 28.54 12.84 13.23
C PHE A 776 29.60 12.01 12.51
N CYS A 777 30.69 11.67 13.19
CA CYS A 777 31.83 11.00 12.57
C CYS A 777 32.11 9.64 13.22
N THR A 778 32.04 8.59 12.42
CA THR A 778 32.45 7.22 12.76
C THR A 778 33.71 6.84 11.99
N SER A 779 34.38 5.77 12.38
CA SER A 779 35.57 5.28 11.66
C SER A 779 35.20 4.23 10.62
N GLN A 780 35.94 4.21 9.50
CA GLN A 780 35.92 3.12 8.53
C GLN A 780 36.62 1.85 9.06
N GLN A 781 37.33 1.93 10.18
CA GLN A 781 38.11 0.84 10.79
C GLN A 781 37.78 0.72 12.27
N GLU A 782 38.18 -0.39 12.89
CA GLU A 782 38.05 -0.56 14.33
C GLU A 782 38.98 0.43 15.06
N GLY A 783 38.42 1.25 15.94
CA GLY A 783 39.11 2.35 16.59
C GLY A 783 38.16 3.37 17.20
N VAL A 784 38.73 4.37 17.88
CA VAL A 784 37.99 5.46 18.53
C VAL A 784 38.23 6.75 17.78
N VAL A 785 37.15 7.44 17.42
CA VAL A 785 37.19 8.80 16.87
C VAL A 785 37.09 9.78 18.04
N ASP A 786 38.13 10.60 18.28
CA ASP A 786 38.15 11.57 19.40
C ASP A 786 38.64 12.99 19.03
N PHE A 787 38.97 13.22 17.75
CA PHE A 787 39.48 14.49 17.19
C PHE A 787 40.69 15.12 17.90
N SER A 788 41.37 14.40 18.80
CA SER A 788 42.49 14.93 19.58
C SER A 788 43.86 14.70 18.92
N GLY A 789 43.98 13.68 18.07
CA GLY A 789 45.29 13.19 17.58
C GLY A 789 45.88 13.89 16.35
N TYR A 790 45.06 14.34 15.40
CA TYR A 790 45.52 14.87 14.10
C TYR A 790 45.01 16.28 13.81
N VAL A 791 45.81 17.07 13.08
CA VAL A 791 45.45 18.46 12.70
C VAL A 791 44.13 18.51 11.94
N THR A 792 43.93 17.62 10.96
CA THR A 792 42.68 17.55 10.17
C THR A 792 41.50 17.08 11.02
N ALA A 793 41.72 16.21 12.00
CA ALA A 793 40.72 15.79 12.96
C ALA A 793 40.27 16.96 13.87
N HIS A 794 41.23 17.74 14.34
CA HIS A 794 40.96 18.95 15.10
C HIS A 794 40.23 20.01 14.27
N GLU A 795 40.54 20.11 12.97
CA GLU A 795 39.80 20.98 12.06
C GLU A 795 38.36 20.51 11.81
N LEU A 796 38.08 19.20 11.74
CA LEU A 796 36.71 18.69 11.70
C LEU A 796 35.91 19.18 12.92
N TRP A 797 36.49 19.01 14.12
CA TRP A 797 35.89 19.46 15.37
C TRP A 797 35.62 20.98 15.38
N ARG A 798 36.60 21.80 14.98
CA ARG A 798 36.44 23.27 14.88
C ARG A 798 35.34 23.70 13.91
N ASN A 799 35.01 22.87 12.92
CA ASN A 799 33.93 23.11 11.97
C ASN A 799 32.58 22.48 12.40
N GLY A 800 32.48 21.97 13.63
CA GLY A 800 31.23 21.50 14.22
C GLY A 800 30.92 20.02 13.97
N ALA A 801 31.90 19.23 13.50
CA ALA A 801 31.75 17.78 13.46
C ALA A 801 31.81 17.19 14.89
N ILE A 802 31.08 16.12 15.11
CA ILE A 802 30.89 15.47 16.40
C ILE A 802 31.51 14.05 16.34
N PRO A 803 32.50 13.74 17.18
CA PRO A 803 33.08 12.41 17.20
C PRO A 803 32.11 11.41 17.87
N MET A 804 31.86 10.26 17.22
CA MET A 804 31.00 9.20 17.78
C MET A 804 31.76 8.19 18.64
N GLY A 805 33.01 8.50 19.01
CA GLY A 805 33.83 7.65 19.86
C GLY A 805 34.10 6.31 19.20
N GLY A 806 33.86 5.23 19.94
CA GLY A 806 34.01 3.85 19.47
C GLY A 806 32.76 3.28 18.78
N LEU A 807 31.74 4.09 18.47
CA LEU A 807 30.53 3.56 17.82
C LEU A 807 30.78 3.18 16.35
N THR A 808 30.29 2.02 15.94
CA THR A 808 30.18 1.69 14.50
C THR A 808 29.16 2.59 13.81
N THR A 809 29.21 2.65 12.48
CA THR A 809 28.26 3.44 11.68
C THR A 809 26.81 3.02 11.91
N GLU A 810 26.54 1.72 11.94
CA GLU A 810 25.22 1.14 12.22
C GLU A 810 24.71 1.55 13.61
N SER A 811 25.61 1.57 14.59
CA SER A 811 25.29 1.94 15.98
C SER A 811 25.08 3.44 16.15
N ALA A 812 25.91 4.26 15.51
CA ALA A 812 25.75 5.71 15.51
C ALA A 812 24.47 6.13 14.78
N PHE A 813 24.15 5.46 13.68
CA PHE A 813 22.92 5.67 12.91
C PHE A 813 21.68 5.36 13.73
N THR A 814 21.60 4.17 14.31
CA THR A 814 20.45 3.77 15.14
C THR A 814 20.31 4.64 16.38
N ARG A 815 21.43 5.08 16.98
CA ARG A 815 21.42 6.03 18.11
C ARG A 815 20.85 7.38 17.69
N LEU A 816 21.26 7.90 16.53
CA LEU A 816 20.76 9.16 15.98
C LEU A 816 19.28 9.08 15.64
N VAL A 817 18.82 7.96 15.07
CA VAL A 817 17.40 7.73 14.81
C VAL A 817 16.61 7.72 16.12
N ALA A 818 17.06 6.98 17.13
CA ALA A 818 16.42 6.96 18.45
C ALA A 818 16.38 8.34 19.12
N ALA A 819 17.46 9.12 19.03
CA ALA A 819 17.50 10.49 19.55
C ALA A 819 16.51 11.43 18.84
N GLN A 820 16.37 11.31 17.51
CA GLN A 820 15.39 12.08 16.74
C GLN A 820 13.96 11.69 17.09
N VAL A 821 13.70 10.38 17.28
CA VAL A 821 12.38 9.88 17.68
C VAL A 821 12.01 10.41 19.06
N GLU A 822 12.89 10.28 20.05
CA GLU A 822 12.62 10.76 21.41
C GLU A 822 12.42 12.28 21.45
N ALA A 823 13.25 13.05 20.71
CA ALA A 823 13.06 14.48 20.59
C ALA A 823 11.67 14.81 20.04
N ALA A 824 11.27 14.18 18.93
CA ALA A 824 9.99 14.45 18.29
C ALA A 824 8.79 14.16 19.21
N LEU A 825 8.83 13.04 19.92
CA LEU A 825 7.75 12.61 20.81
C LEU A 825 7.64 13.48 22.08
N VAL A 826 8.76 13.82 22.70
CA VAL A 826 8.77 14.71 23.88
C VAL A 826 8.33 16.13 23.52
N GLY A 827 8.68 16.62 22.32
CA GLY A 827 8.21 17.91 21.82
C GLY A 827 6.70 17.97 21.60
N ALA A 828 6.05 16.85 21.30
CA ALA A 828 4.60 16.76 21.10
C ALA A 828 3.82 16.59 22.42
N GLY A 829 4.46 16.11 23.49
CA GLY A 829 3.82 15.70 24.75
C GLY A 829 3.78 16.73 25.89
N GLY A 830 4.01 18.01 25.61
CA GLY A 830 4.10 19.06 26.62
C GLY A 830 2.78 19.61 27.19
N SER A 831 1.76 18.80 27.49
CA SER A 831 0.70 19.15 28.45
C SER A 831 -0.24 17.97 28.74
N SER A 832 -0.08 17.35 29.92
CA SER A 832 -1.13 16.50 30.52
C SER A 832 -2.10 17.29 31.40
N ASP A 833 -2.16 18.62 31.30
CA ASP A 833 -3.16 19.40 32.02
C ASP A 833 -3.50 20.73 31.31
N SER A 834 -4.79 20.98 31.15
CA SER A 834 -5.45 22.19 30.61
C SER A 834 -5.33 22.49 29.11
N GLY A 835 -6.48 22.66 28.46
CA GLY A 835 -6.59 22.89 27.02
C GLY A 835 -5.97 24.19 26.51
N ALA A 836 -5.12 24.06 25.50
CA ALA A 836 -4.79 25.05 24.48
C ALA A 836 -4.09 24.32 23.32
N GLY A 837 -4.37 24.72 22.08
CA GLY A 837 -3.87 24.04 20.89
C GLY A 837 -2.35 24.02 20.74
N ASP A 838 -1.91 22.98 20.01
CA ASP A 838 -0.71 22.91 19.15
C ASP A 838 0.48 23.76 19.60
N ARG A 839 1.32 23.19 20.47
CA ARG A 839 2.70 23.65 20.65
C ARG A 839 3.65 22.46 20.66
N GLY A 840 3.94 21.94 19.47
CA GLY A 840 5.24 21.34 19.19
C GLY A 840 6.37 22.38 19.35
N TYR A 841 7.64 21.95 19.24
CA TYR A 841 8.82 22.83 19.34
C TYR A 841 8.62 24.18 18.62
N GLN A 842 9.00 25.28 19.27
CA GLN A 842 8.78 26.63 18.75
C GLN A 842 9.73 26.95 17.59
N SER A 843 10.81 26.17 17.40
CA SER A 843 11.72 26.27 16.26
C SER A 843 12.46 24.95 15.94
N GLU A 844 12.93 24.81 14.69
CA GLU A 844 13.80 23.69 14.24
C GLU A 844 15.12 23.63 15.02
N GLU A 845 15.56 24.75 15.60
CA GLU A 845 16.76 24.84 16.42
C GLU A 845 16.62 24.13 17.77
N GLU A 846 15.47 24.28 18.45
CA GLU A 846 15.19 23.60 19.72
C GLU A 846 15.16 22.07 19.54
N PHE A 847 14.53 21.59 18.46
CA PHE A 847 14.52 20.17 18.11
C PHE A 847 15.95 19.65 17.91
N ARG A 848 16.78 20.40 17.16
CA ARG A 848 18.17 20.04 16.93
C ARG A 848 18.98 19.99 18.21
N GLU A 849 18.85 20.98 19.09
CA GLU A 849 19.55 21.01 20.37
C GLU A 849 19.18 19.81 21.24
N ARG A 850 17.91 19.40 21.24
CA ARG A 850 17.48 18.19 21.96
C ARG A 850 18.12 16.92 21.38
N VAL A 851 18.14 16.77 20.06
CA VAL A 851 18.80 15.64 19.40
C VAL A 851 20.28 15.61 19.75
N LEU A 852 20.97 16.76 19.71
CA LEU A 852 22.38 16.85 20.08
C LEU A 852 22.61 16.48 21.54
N HIS A 853 21.75 16.92 22.45
CA HIS A 853 21.83 16.57 23.87
C HIS A 853 21.68 15.08 24.13
N LEU A 854 20.84 14.37 23.36
CA LEU A 854 20.66 12.91 23.46
C LEU A 854 21.85 12.14 22.83
N MET A 855 22.53 12.76 21.86
CA MET A 855 23.67 12.16 21.17
C MET A 855 24.99 12.29 21.94
N THR A 856 25.18 13.37 22.69
CA THR A 856 26.34 13.61 23.57
C THR A 856 26.16 12.94 24.91
#